data_AF-A0A8H7B023-F1
#
_entry.id   AF-A0A8H7B023-F1
#
_cell.length_a   1.000
_cell.length_b   1.000
_cell.length_c   1.000
_cell.angle_alpha   90.00
_cell.angle_beta   90.00
_cell.angle_gamma   90.00
#
_symmetry.space_group_name_H-M   'P 1'
#
loop_
_entity.id
_entity.type
_entity.pdbx_description
1 polymer ?
#
loop_
_entity_poly.entity_id
_entity_poly.type
_entity_poly.pdbx_seq_one_letter_code
_entity_poly.pdbx_strand_id
1 'polypeptide(L)'
;MAPPKTLLPLLAAVPYASAWGSLGHTAVAYMAQNLVSHKTAKFAQTLLNDTSSAYLANVATWADSYRYEAGGQFSSVYHYIDALDNPPESCNIDFERDCPEEGCIVSAIANYSSRAFQKSVGIVEQQKALKWVVHFVGDIHQPLHVENIAVGGNLINVTFNGVRTNLHSIWDTAIPQKAYGNFSQANALALANNLTAEVKHGKFKKESKTWLKGLKAKDAVSSSMTWARDSNKFVCSTVIPDGPDAVFAQELSGAYWDTAIPVVTKQLAKAGYRLAAWLDALVELNEKKGHGQWTREEKRAVELQPWQEEARQARRDFGPDCGCGPQGWHVARLLSNRRRCFGLFPRAVHISPFTEHVSTAIHRQVSAMGRPPARRACDRCHIVKEKCRRIPGQDACERCLRLQNSCQTLRPVGTAGRKPRYQRNEESTQRQLHMARSDSSLSTAASSPQCPASAASPAMPDWDLASLPRTPSSLADLTEREMHLVKGVSQGRTRIDQFLVASSFRITHHKAFAQQLHDATLWVQDSLLATAALLACEYEPGSDYEDRIIGHRRAASAISTLRSVKAVDLGDLPTILMLSVSAITFALHISGQALEICRHSLNLIKPVYESSTELTPDCLAFVICLVQAETEECILRGEVPTLRFTARGLDDVVDRYLGIASPMLPYLYDVCTITSTLRNDKHVDISAIMQALDAIEAAVEAWEPRMPEGHITRFLQEEVASILAQARLYRWSVLLIAHRLRHPYGSAVEKGTVISNAILEELRLTLQSTGRSVPGATVPYMFACFELVDPVKRELALKKIDAVVEFSKAWRTKIKKQLTAFWLIKDNTDRIHWSDMVSWFPQ
;
A
#
# COMPACT_ATOMS: atom_id res chain seq x y z
N MET A 1 26.16 40.16 -19.54
CA MET A 1 24.95 40.05 -18.67
C MET A 1 24.96 38.66 -18.06
N ALA A 2 24.59 38.50 -16.78
CA ALA A 2 24.54 37.21 -16.10
C ALA A 2 23.09 36.74 -15.95
N PRO A 3 22.81 35.42 -15.94
CA PRO A 3 21.46 34.91 -15.69
C PRO A 3 21.04 35.14 -14.23
N PRO A 4 19.74 35.31 -13.95
CA PRO A 4 19.25 35.57 -12.60
C PRO A 4 19.36 34.33 -11.68
N LYS A 5 19.59 34.58 -10.39
CA LYS A 5 19.56 33.54 -9.34
C LYS A 5 18.12 33.33 -8.89
N THR A 6 17.59 32.11 -9.04
CA THR A 6 16.30 31.69 -8.46
C THR A 6 16.55 30.79 -7.25
N LEU A 7 15.80 31.02 -6.16
CA LEU A 7 16.00 30.34 -4.88
C LEU A 7 15.40 28.93 -4.88
N LEU A 8 16.00 28.01 -4.11
CA LEU A 8 15.35 26.77 -3.72
C LEU A 8 14.24 27.07 -2.69
N PRO A 9 13.01 26.56 -2.86
CA PRO A 9 12.06 26.43 -1.77
C PRO A 9 12.44 25.24 -0.88
N LEU A 10 12.62 25.48 0.43
CA LEU A 10 12.90 24.44 1.41
C LEU A 10 11.60 23.68 1.75
N LEU A 11 11.39 22.52 1.12
CA LEU A 11 10.23 21.67 1.39
C LEU A 11 10.37 20.94 2.74
N ALA A 12 9.62 21.40 3.74
CA ALA A 12 9.45 20.69 5.01
C ALA A 12 8.69 19.37 4.81
N ALA A 13 9.16 18.30 5.46
CA ALA A 13 8.54 16.98 5.37
C ALA A 13 7.36 16.85 6.34
N VAL A 14 6.20 16.44 5.83
CA VAL A 14 4.97 16.23 6.62
C VAL A 14 4.98 14.82 7.22
N PRO A 15 4.87 14.66 8.56
CA PRO A 15 4.68 13.34 9.16
C PRO A 15 3.20 12.92 9.07
N TYR A 16 2.95 11.72 8.58
CA TYR A 16 1.72 10.98 8.88
C TYR A 16 1.72 10.63 10.38
N ALA A 17 0.55 10.60 11.00
CA ALA A 17 0.41 10.13 12.36
C ALA A 17 -0.26 8.74 12.43
N SER A 18 -0.21 8.18 13.63
CA SER A 18 -0.92 6.98 14.10
C SER A 18 -0.96 7.09 15.62
N ALA A 19 -1.73 6.27 16.31
CA ALA A 19 -1.77 6.27 17.77
C ALA A 19 -0.35 6.16 18.36
N TRP A 20 0.04 7.02 19.31
CA TRP A 20 1.42 7.13 19.86
C TRP A 20 2.52 6.85 18.80
N GLY A 21 2.37 7.47 17.63
CA GLY A 21 2.83 7.00 16.32
C GLY A 21 4.16 6.27 16.29
N SER A 22 4.08 4.93 16.18
CA SER A 22 5.16 3.92 16.08
C SER A 22 6.29 4.00 17.12
N LEU A 23 7.02 5.12 17.20
CA LEU A 23 8.04 5.41 18.19
C LEU A 23 7.51 5.26 19.62
N GLY A 24 6.32 5.81 19.91
CA GLY A 24 5.71 5.77 21.23
C GLY A 24 5.40 4.35 21.68
N HIS A 25 4.61 3.60 20.90
CA HIS A 25 4.31 2.19 21.18
C HIS A 25 5.56 1.31 21.31
N THR A 26 6.51 1.44 20.38
CA THR A 26 7.72 0.62 20.38
C THR A 26 8.57 0.93 21.62
N ALA A 27 8.68 2.19 22.04
CA ALA A 27 9.37 2.57 23.27
C ALA A 27 8.64 2.12 24.54
N VAL A 28 7.31 2.21 24.58
CA VAL A 28 6.47 1.68 25.68
C VAL A 28 6.68 0.17 25.84
N ALA A 29 6.71 -0.57 24.73
CA ALA A 29 6.92 -2.01 24.72
C ALA A 29 8.35 -2.40 25.16
N TYR A 30 9.40 -1.77 24.62
CA TYR A 30 10.77 -1.98 25.09
C TYR A 30 10.94 -1.62 26.58
N MET A 31 10.32 -0.54 27.05
CA MET A 31 10.36 -0.16 28.46
C MET A 31 9.68 -1.22 29.34
N ALA A 32 8.56 -1.79 28.88
CA ALA A 32 7.93 -2.90 29.58
C ALA A 32 8.83 -4.15 29.64
N GLN A 33 9.51 -4.50 28.54
CA GLN A 33 10.50 -5.60 28.52
C GLN A 33 11.62 -5.41 29.54
N ASN A 34 12.06 -4.16 29.77
CA ASN A 34 13.11 -3.81 30.74
C ASN A 34 12.67 -3.88 32.22
N LEU A 35 11.40 -4.21 32.48
CA LEU A 35 10.73 -4.09 33.78
C LEU A 35 9.95 -5.33 34.21
N VAL A 36 9.40 -6.11 33.27
CA VAL A 36 8.70 -7.37 33.58
C VAL A 36 9.63 -8.39 34.25
N SER A 37 9.06 -9.26 35.09
CA SER A 37 9.80 -10.40 35.61
C SER A 37 10.27 -11.37 34.49
N HIS A 38 11.36 -12.11 34.72
CA HIS A 38 11.83 -13.17 33.80
C HIS A 38 10.73 -14.19 33.45
N LYS A 39 9.80 -14.41 34.37
CA LYS A 39 8.65 -15.32 34.23
C LYS A 39 7.64 -14.78 33.21
N THR A 40 7.31 -13.50 33.32
CA THR A 40 6.41 -12.80 32.40
C THR A 40 7.05 -12.59 31.03
N ALA A 41 8.35 -12.30 30.98
CA ALA A 41 9.12 -12.31 29.74
C ALA A 41 9.04 -13.68 29.06
N LYS A 42 9.36 -14.77 29.76
CA LYS A 42 9.27 -16.14 29.22
C LYS A 42 7.84 -16.49 28.76
N PHE A 43 6.81 -16.13 29.54
CA PHE A 43 5.41 -16.31 29.15
C PHE A 43 5.10 -15.60 27.83
N ALA A 44 5.40 -14.30 27.74
CA ALA A 44 5.11 -13.48 26.58
C ALA A 44 5.91 -13.90 25.33
N GLN A 45 7.18 -14.27 25.48
CA GLN A 45 8.02 -14.82 24.41
C GLN A 45 7.47 -16.17 23.89
N THR A 46 7.12 -17.08 24.80
CA THR A 46 6.52 -18.40 24.45
C THR A 46 5.19 -18.22 23.74
N LEU A 47 4.39 -17.25 24.18
CA LEU A 47 3.09 -16.93 23.59
C LEU A 47 3.23 -16.32 22.19
N LEU A 48 4.04 -15.28 22.02
CA LEU A 48 4.24 -14.61 20.73
C LEU A 48 5.05 -15.43 19.72
N ASN A 49 5.67 -16.54 20.17
CA ASN A 49 6.66 -17.31 19.41
C ASN A 49 7.84 -16.44 18.94
N ASP A 50 8.25 -15.50 19.79
CA ASP A 50 9.35 -14.55 19.55
C ASP A 50 10.23 -14.50 20.80
N THR A 51 11.46 -15.02 20.69
CA THR A 51 12.46 -15.02 21.77
C THR A 51 13.52 -13.92 21.59
N SER A 52 13.30 -12.96 20.69
CA SER A 52 14.24 -11.86 20.43
C SER A 52 14.32 -10.88 21.60
N SER A 53 15.29 -9.97 21.55
CA SER A 53 15.38 -8.80 22.42
C SER A 53 14.28 -7.75 22.16
N ALA A 54 13.36 -7.99 21.23
CA ALA A 54 12.31 -7.06 20.81
C ALA A 54 10.90 -7.69 20.84
N TYR A 55 10.69 -8.81 21.54
CA TYR A 55 9.45 -9.61 21.47
C TYR A 55 8.14 -8.86 21.72
N LEU A 56 8.09 -7.82 22.56
CA LEU A 56 6.92 -6.93 22.68
C LEU A 56 6.98 -5.78 21.66
N ALA A 57 8.18 -5.23 21.42
CA ALA A 57 8.41 -4.10 20.51
C ALA A 57 8.06 -4.41 19.04
N ASN A 58 8.41 -5.61 18.56
CA ASN A 58 8.10 -6.15 17.22
C ASN A 58 6.59 -6.20 16.93
N VAL A 59 5.76 -6.18 17.97
CA VAL A 59 4.31 -6.30 17.86
C VAL A 59 3.53 -5.11 18.42
N ALA A 60 4.24 -4.08 18.92
CA ALA A 60 3.64 -2.95 19.61
C ALA A 60 2.75 -2.08 18.72
N THR A 61 3.01 -2.08 17.40
CA THR A 61 2.25 -1.34 16.37
C THR A 61 1.29 -2.22 15.56
N TRP A 62 1.27 -3.54 15.79
CA TRP A 62 0.46 -4.47 14.98
C TRP A 62 -1.04 -4.15 15.05
N ALA A 63 -1.51 -3.70 16.20
CA ALA A 63 -2.89 -3.28 16.44
C ALA A 63 -3.30 -2.09 15.53
N ASP A 64 -2.46 -1.06 15.48
CA ASP A 64 -2.59 0.08 14.57
C ASP A 64 -2.67 -0.37 13.11
N SER A 65 -1.82 -1.31 12.67
CA SER A 65 -1.88 -1.86 11.31
C SER A 65 -3.17 -2.66 11.05
N TYR A 66 -3.54 -3.53 12.00
CA TYR A 66 -4.65 -4.46 11.85
C TYR A 66 -6.01 -3.75 11.78
N ARG A 67 -6.18 -2.59 12.41
CA ARG A 67 -7.45 -1.82 12.34
C ARG A 67 -7.81 -1.32 10.94
N TYR A 68 -6.85 -1.34 10.00
CA TYR A 68 -7.05 -1.02 8.57
C TYR A 68 -7.25 -2.29 7.71
N GLU A 69 -7.02 -3.49 8.25
CA GLU A 69 -7.35 -4.75 7.59
C GLU A 69 -8.85 -5.05 7.69
N ALA A 70 -9.47 -5.67 6.68
CA ALA A 70 -10.90 -5.99 6.69
C ALA A 70 -11.32 -6.82 7.93
N GLY A 71 -10.53 -7.86 8.27
CA GLY A 71 -10.72 -8.67 9.48
C GLY A 71 -10.41 -7.95 10.79
N GLY A 72 -9.99 -6.68 10.74
CA GLY A 72 -9.67 -5.83 11.88
C GLY A 72 -10.45 -4.51 11.93
N GLN A 73 -11.30 -4.16 10.96
CA GLN A 73 -12.09 -2.91 10.97
C GLN A 73 -12.95 -2.73 12.22
N PHE A 74 -13.51 -3.82 12.76
CA PHE A 74 -14.23 -3.80 14.05
C PHE A 74 -13.39 -3.24 15.21
N SER A 75 -12.07 -3.14 15.05
CA SER A 75 -11.13 -2.64 16.06
C SER A 75 -10.69 -1.19 15.96
N SER A 76 -11.18 -0.41 15.00
CA SER A 76 -10.85 1.02 14.95
C SER A 76 -11.35 1.78 16.20
N VAL A 77 -12.56 1.49 16.65
CA VAL A 77 -13.19 2.06 17.87
C VAL A 77 -12.51 1.63 19.19
N TYR A 78 -11.42 0.85 19.12
CA TYR A 78 -10.83 0.20 20.30
C TYR A 78 -9.57 0.90 20.84
N HIS A 79 -8.94 1.71 20.00
CA HIS A 79 -7.73 2.47 20.34
C HIS A 79 -8.01 3.64 21.28
N TYR A 80 -9.25 4.12 21.34
CA TYR A 80 -9.56 5.35 22.03
C TYR A 80 -10.74 5.19 22.97
N ILE A 81 -11.03 6.29 23.63
CA ILE A 81 -12.24 6.52 24.37
C ILE A 81 -12.62 8.00 24.30
N ASP A 82 -13.81 8.25 23.78
CA ASP A 82 -14.38 9.57 23.57
C ASP A 82 -14.87 10.23 24.87
N ALA A 83 -14.03 10.53 25.85
CA ALA A 83 -14.44 11.06 27.17
C ALA A 83 -15.39 12.27 27.07
N LEU A 84 -16.58 12.18 27.70
CA LEU A 84 -17.64 13.18 27.55
C LEU A 84 -17.86 14.03 28.79
N ASP A 85 -16.86 14.87 29.00
CA ASP A 85 -16.80 15.96 29.94
C ASP A 85 -16.88 17.31 29.19
N ASN A 86 -16.13 18.34 29.62
CA ASN A 86 -16.16 19.68 29.02
C ASN A 86 -14.81 20.39 29.25
N PRO A 87 -13.75 20.07 28.49
CA PRO A 87 -12.45 20.73 28.63
C PRO A 87 -12.47 22.15 28.04
N PRO A 88 -11.81 23.14 28.68
CA PRO A 88 -10.89 23.01 29.82
C PRO A 88 -11.53 23.01 31.21
N GLU A 89 -12.81 23.36 31.35
CA GLU A 89 -13.43 23.64 32.66
C GLU A 89 -13.61 22.37 33.52
N SER A 90 -13.77 21.20 32.89
CA SER A 90 -13.86 19.92 33.58
C SER A 90 -13.37 18.76 32.72
N CYS A 91 -12.35 18.06 33.20
CA CYS A 91 -11.91 16.77 32.67
C CYS A 91 -12.27 15.65 33.66
N ASN A 92 -13.12 14.70 33.25
CA ASN A 92 -13.56 13.56 34.04
C ASN A 92 -14.08 12.41 33.17
N ILE A 93 -13.81 11.18 33.61
CA ILE A 93 -14.16 9.92 32.93
C ILE A 93 -14.94 9.00 33.89
N ASP A 94 -15.99 8.32 33.43
CA ASP A 94 -16.86 7.44 34.22
C ASP A 94 -17.49 6.29 33.40
N PHE A 95 -17.10 5.04 33.63
CA PHE A 95 -17.28 3.94 32.68
C PHE A 95 -18.72 3.64 32.22
N GLU A 96 -19.76 3.89 33.01
CA GLU A 96 -21.14 3.54 32.60
C GLU A 96 -21.89 4.71 31.98
N ARG A 97 -21.70 5.91 32.53
CA ARG A 97 -21.90 7.17 31.79
C ARG A 97 -21.26 7.06 30.41
N ASP A 98 -20.06 6.52 30.41
CA ASP A 98 -19.17 6.63 29.32
C ASP A 98 -19.15 5.42 28.38
N CYS A 99 -19.71 4.24 28.69
CA CYS A 99 -19.52 3.07 27.82
C CYS A 99 -20.83 2.42 27.27
N PRO A 100 -21.36 2.78 26.06
CA PRO A 100 -22.18 1.90 25.20
C PRO A 100 -21.49 0.56 24.84
N GLU A 101 -21.80 0.00 23.66
CA GLU A 101 -21.86 -1.45 23.42
C GLU A 101 -20.83 -1.94 22.39
N GLU A 102 -20.17 -1.03 21.65
CA GLU A 102 -19.22 -1.33 20.56
C GLU A 102 -17.70 -1.25 20.95
N GLY A 103 -17.07 -0.06 21.11
CA GLY A 103 -15.58 0.12 21.28
C GLY A 103 -15.02 1.15 22.30
N CYS A 104 -14.25 0.71 23.33
CA CYS A 104 -14.01 1.33 24.67
C CYS A 104 -12.65 1.00 25.31
N ILE A 105 -11.55 1.76 25.12
CA ILE A 105 -10.18 1.28 25.48
C ILE A 105 -10.01 0.64 26.88
N VAL A 106 -10.81 1.07 27.86
CA VAL A 106 -10.91 0.44 29.18
C VAL A 106 -11.40 -1.01 29.12
N SER A 107 -12.52 -1.33 28.44
CA SER A 107 -12.99 -2.72 28.34
C SER A 107 -12.18 -3.55 27.35
N ALA A 108 -11.39 -2.93 26.45
CA ALA A 108 -10.27 -3.62 25.80
C ALA A 108 -9.40 -4.18 26.88
N ILE A 109 -8.74 -3.34 27.68
CA ILE A 109 -7.78 -3.85 28.64
C ILE A 109 -8.47 -4.78 29.67
N ALA A 110 -9.77 -4.61 29.93
CA ALA A 110 -10.53 -5.52 30.79
C ALA A 110 -10.61 -6.98 30.30
N ASN A 111 -11.45 -7.26 29.29
CA ASN A 111 -11.59 -8.62 28.80
C ASN A 111 -10.35 -8.98 27.94
N TYR A 112 -9.57 -8.01 27.42
CA TYR A 112 -8.30 -8.35 26.79
C TYR A 112 -7.49 -9.05 27.87
N SER A 113 -7.20 -8.42 28.99
CA SER A 113 -6.44 -9.07 30.06
C SER A 113 -7.02 -10.39 30.59
N SER A 114 -8.34 -10.51 30.74
CA SER A 114 -8.97 -11.77 31.16
C SER A 114 -8.69 -12.92 30.20
N ARG A 115 -9.13 -12.76 28.95
CA ARG A 115 -9.06 -13.78 27.91
C ARG A 115 -7.62 -13.78 27.31
N ALA A 116 -6.59 -13.35 28.06
CA ALA A 116 -5.15 -13.55 27.74
C ALA A 116 -4.50 -14.71 28.49
N PHE A 117 -5.25 -15.26 29.44
CA PHE A 117 -4.74 -16.22 30.41
C PHE A 117 -5.69 -17.42 30.58
N GLN A 118 -6.83 -17.42 29.87
CA GLN A 118 -7.74 -18.57 29.76
C GLN A 118 -7.07 -19.76 29.04
N LYS A 119 -7.74 -20.91 28.96
CA LYS A 119 -7.24 -22.10 28.23
C LYS A 119 -8.15 -22.55 27.07
N SER A 120 -9.31 -21.95 26.92
CA SER A 120 -10.43 -22.39 26.08
C SER A 120 -10.43 -21.84 24.64
N VAL A 121 -9.41 -21.10 24.20
CA VAL A 121 -9.39 -20.42 22.89
C VAL A 121 -8.00 -20.49 22.23
N GLY A 122 -7.96 -20.81 20.93
CA GLY A 122 -6.74 -21.25 20.23
C GLY A 122 -5.53 -20.28 20.17
N ILE A 123 -4.36 -20.87 19.92
CA ILE A 123 -3.01 -20.25 19.91
C ILE A 123 -2.88 -18.94 19.09
N VAL A 124 -3.56 -18.84 17.95
CA VAL A 124 -3.50 -17.64 17.08
C VAL A 124 -4.22 -16.45 17.68
N GLU A 125 -5.43 -16.66 18.20
CA GLU A 125 -6.20 -15.58 18.83
C GLU A 125 -5.42 -15.00 20.00
N GLN A 126 -4.57 -15.80 20.68
CA GLN A 126 -3.70 -15.39 21.78
C GLN A 126 -2.59 -14.41 21.41
N GLN A 127 -2.14 -14.49 20.16
CA GLN A 127 -1.05 -13.67 19.70
C GLN A 127 -1.62 -12.30 19.38
N LYS A 128 -2.61 -12.20 18.48
CA LYS A 128 -3.42 -10.98 18.25
C LYS A 128 -3.72 -10.28 19.58
N ALA A 129 -4.34 -11.04 20.48
CA ALA A 129 -4.48 -10.79 21.88
C ALA A 129 -3.31 -10.09 22.57
N LEU A 130 -2.16 -10.73 22.81
CA LEU A 130 -1.10 -10.13 23.65
C LEU A 130 -0.69 -8.75 23.09
N LYS A 131 -0.55 -8.66 21.76
CA LYS A 131 -0.26 -7.42 21.03
C LYS A 131 -1.26 -6.30 21.35
N TRP A 132 -2.56 -6.59 21.41
CA TRP A 132 -3.58 -5.59 21.75
C TRP A 132 -3.37 -4.89 23.11
N VAL A 133 -2.96 -5.57 24.20
CA VAL A 133 -2.71 -4.85 25.49
C VAL A 133 -1.34 -4.18 25.50
N VAL A 134 -0.35 -4.71 24.77
CA VAL A 134 0.91 -3.99 24.55
C VAL A 134 0.63 -2.64 23.88
N HIS A 135 -0.29 -2.62 22.90
CA HIS A 135 -0.72 -1.41 22.21
C HIS A 135 -1.64 -0.51 23.05
N PHE A 136 -2.78 -1.04 23.52
CA PHE A 136 -3.79 -0.26 24.25
C PHE A 136 -3.31 0.28 25.61
N VAL A 137 -2.29 -0.32 26.25
CA VAL A 137 -1.66 0.30 27.44
C VAL A 137 -0.72 1.44 27.04
N GLY A 138 -0.27 1.52 25.78
CA GLY A 138 0.23 2.76 25.19
C GLY A 138 -0.90 3.78 25.05
N ASP A 139 -1.89 3.49 24.20
CA ASP A 139 -2.99 4.40 23.82
C ASP A 139 -3.68 5.08 25.00
N ILE A 140 -4.03 4.33 26.06
CA ILE A 140 -4.73 4.87 27.24
C ILE A 140 -3.89 5.91 28.03
N HIS A 141 -2.63 6.10 27.66
CA HIS A 141 -1.75 7.15 28.18
C HIS A 141 -1.63 8.37 27.25
N GLN A 142 -2.10 8.33 26.01
CA GLN A 142 -2.18 9.51 25.15
C GLN A 142 -3.42 10.32 25.58
N PRO A 143 -3.28 11.59 26.05
CA PRO A 143 -4.43 12.37 26.54
C PRO A 143 -5.58 12.51 25.52
N LEU A 144 -5.27 12.59 24.23
CA LEU A 144 -6.26 12.71 23.15
C LEU A 144 -6.82 11.36 22.64
N HIS A 145 -6.30 10.25 23.13
CA HIS A 145 -6.97 8.95 23.06
C HIS A 145 -8.01 8.76 24.16
N VAL A 146 -8.05 9.63 25.17
CA VAL A 146 -9.01 9.58 26.27
C VAL A 146 -9.89 10.84 26.29
N GLU A 147 -10.29 11.27 25.11
CA GLU A 147 -10.97 12.54 24.83
C GLU A 147 -11.82 12.46 23.54
N ASN A 148 -12.98 13.13 23.54
CA ASN A 148 -13.88 13.25 22.39
C ASN A 148 -13.74 14.57 21.64
N ILE A 149 -13.40 15.68 22.30
CA ILE A 149 -13.56 17.03 21.76
C ILE A 149 -12.93 17.14 20.38
N ALA A 150 -13.74 17.55 19.39
CA ALA A 150 -13.33 17.65 17.99
C ALA A 150 -12.67 16.35 17.46
N VAL A 151 -13.30 15.20 17.71
CA VAL A 151 -12.81 13.85 17.37
C VAL A 151 -11.47 13.58 18.06
N GLY A 152 -11.40 13.83 19.37
CA GLY A 152 -10.18 13.75 20.18
C GLY A 152 -9.04 14.59 19.60
N GLY A 153 -9.33 15.80 19.14
CA GLY A 153 -8.36 16.70 18.51
C GLY A 153 -8.06 16.44 17.03
N ASN A 154 -8.63 15.42 16.39
CA ASN A 154 -8.40 15.14 14.96
C ASN A 154 -9.01 16.22 14.03
N LEU A 155 -10.08 16.90 14.45
CA LEU A 155 -10.66 18.04 13.73
C LEU A 155 -10.06 19.40 14.16
N ILE A 156 -9.17 19.44 15.14
CA ILE A 156 -8.46 20.65 15.54
C ILE A 156 -7.22 20.79 14.67
N ASN A 157 -7.34 21.54 13.57
CA ASN A 157 -6.22 21.79 12.66
C ASN A 157 -5.15 22.65 13.32
N VAL A 158 -3.88 22.31 13.12
CA VAL A 158 -2.72 23.00 13.69
C VAL A 158 -1.58 23.07 12.68
N THR A 159 -0.56 23.87 12.96
CA THR A 159 0.73 23.81 12.28
C THR A 159 1.80 23.38 13.29
N PHE A 160 2.79 22.60 12.86
CA PHE A 160 3.90 22.16 13.72
C PHE A 160 5.20 22.07 12.92
N ASN A 161 6.23 22.81 13.32
CA ASN A 161 7.49 22.99 12.55
C ASN A 161 7.22 23.45 11.10
N GLY A 162 6.20 24.28 10.87
CA GLY A 162 5.80 24.77 9.53
C GLY A 162 4.94 23.79 8.72
N VAL A 163 4.58 22.63 9.28
CA VAL A 163 3.73 21.62 8.63
C VAL A 163 2.29 21.70 9.13
N ARG A 164 1.31 21.78 8.22
CA ARG A 164 -0.12 21.65 8.55
C ARG A 164 -0.45 20.20 8.91
N THR A 165 -1.16 20.01 10.02
CA THR A 165 -1.61 18.71 10.56
C THR A 165 -2.77 18.96 11.55
N ASN A 166 -3.07 18.05 12.48
CA ASN A 166 -4.06 18.27 13.55
C ASN A 166 -3.47 18.00 14.96
N LEU A 167 -4.23 18.36 15.99
CA LEU A 167 -3.79 18.32 17.39
C LEU A 167 -3.51 16.89 17.87
N HIS A 168 -4.31 15.91 17.48
CA HIS A 168 -4.11 14.50 17.80
C HIS A 168 -2.75 14.01 17.27
N SER A 169 -2.50 14.27 15.98
CA SER A 169 -1.30 13.90 15.26
C SER A 169 0.00 14.45 15.86
N ILE A 170 -0.02 15.65 16.45
CA ILE A 170 1.19 16.20 17.10
C ILE A 170 1.45 15.55 18.46
N TRP A 171 0.43 15.23 19.24
CA TRP A 171 0.59 14.53 20.52
C TRP A 171 1.09 13.10 20.33
N ASP A 172 0.53 12.39 19.35
CA ASP A 172 0.96 11.06 18.96
C ASP A 172 2.40 11.00 18.46
N THR A 173 2.73 11.88 17.51
CA THR A 173 3.84 11.65 16.57
C THR A 173 4.84 12.81 16.58
N ALA A 174 4.39 14.04 16.31
CA ALA A 174 5.32 15.14 16.05
C ALA A 174 6.06 15.65 17.31
N ILE A 175 5.38 15.69 18.47
CA ILE A 175 5.96 16.10 19.75
C ILE A 175 7.01 15.07 20.23
N PRO A 176 6.72 13.74 20.26
CA PRO A 176 7.74 12.71 20.51
C PRO A 176 8.90 12.74 19.52
N GLN A 177 8.65 12.82 18.21
CA GLN A 177 9.72 12.75 17.20
C GLN A 177 10.60 14.01 17.21
N LYS A 178 10.06 15.19 17.53
CA LYS A 178 10.86 16.41 17.76
C LYS A 178 11.82 16.27 18.96
N ALA A 179 11.46 15.48 19.97
CA ALA A 179 12.27 15.29 21.17
C ALA A 179 13.28 14.13 21.08
N TYR A 180 12.94 13.06 20.35
CA TYR A 180 13.69 11.79 20.37
C TYR A 180 14.10 11.28 18.98
N GLY A 181 13.85 12.06 17.93
CA GLY A 181 14.10 11.69 16.54
C GLY A 181 12.96 10.88 15.91
N ASN A 182 12.99 10.77 14.58
CA ASN A 182 12.00 10.02 13.80
C ASN A 182 11.97 8.53 14.21
N PHE A 183 10.88 7.84 13.89
CA PHE A 183 10.74 6.41 14.23
C PHE A 183 11.88 5.55 13.65
N SER A 184 12.55 4.82 14.54
CA SER A 184 13.37 3.66 14.24
C SER A 184 13.40 2.75 15.47
N GLN A 185 13.68 1.45 15.30
CA GLN A 185 13.85 0.53 16.42
C GLN A 185 14.96 0.99 17.39
N ALA A 186 16.04 1.59 16.87
CA ALA A 186 17.12 2.13 17.68
C ALA A 186 16.68 3.34 18.53
N ASN A 187 15.94 4.29 17.96
CA ASN A 187 15.44 5.46 18.71
C ASN A 187 14.40 5.06 19.75
N ALA A 188 13.51 4.11 19.42
CA ALA A 188 12.54 3.57 20.36
C ALA A 188 13.21 2.85 21.54
N LEU A 189 14.23 2.03 21.28
CA LEU A 189 15.02 1.36 22.31
C LEU A 189 15.84 2.35 23.17
N ALA A 190 16.44 3.37 22.57
CA ALA A 190 17.17 4.41 23.28
C ALA A 190 16.25 5.21 24.22
N LEU A 191 15.07 5.61 23.73
CA LEU A 191 14.03 6.26 24.54
C LEU A 191 13.56 5.34 25.67
N ALA A 192 13.23 4.09 25.39
CA ALA A 192 12.81 3.11 26.39
C ALA A 192 13.86 2.91 27.50
N ASN A 193 15.14 2.80 27.14
CA ASN A 193 16.24 2.66 28.09
C ASN A 193 16.41 3.92 28.96
N ASN A 194 16.26 5.12 28.38
CA ASN A 194 16.27 6.38 29.12
C ASN A 194 15.09 6.48 30.10
N LEU A 195 13.86 6.20 29.66
CA LEU A 195 12.68 6.20 30.54
C LEU A 195 12.77 5.13 31.63
N THR A 196 13.36 3.97 31.33
CA THR A 196 13.69 2.93 32.32
C THR A 196 14.65 3.46 33.40
N ALA A 197 15.72 4.16 33.00
CA ALA A 197 16.69 4.76 33.92
C ALA A 197 16.06 5.89 34.76
N GLU A 198 15.22 6.73 34.15
CA GLU A 198 14.49 7.81 34.84
C GLU A 198 13.49 7.28 35.89
N VAL A 199 12.90 6.10 35.66
CA VAL A 199 12.00 5.44 36.62
C VAL A 199 12.74 4.65 37.70
N LYS A 200 13.88 4.01 37.40
CA LYS A 200 14.67 3.26 38.39
C LYS A 200 15.59 4.15 39.24
N HIS A 201 16.15 5.21 38.66
CA HIS A 201 17.22 6.01 39.26
C HIS A 201 16.98 7.54 39.19
N GLY A 202 16.41 8.05 38.10
CA GLY A 202 16.23 9.49 37.85
C GLY A 202 14.94 10.12 38.38
N LYS A 203 14.41 11.11 37.65
CA LYS A 203 13.37 12.06 38.11
C LYS A 203 12.04 11.39 38.47
N PHE A 204 11.68 10.31 37.79
CA PHE A 204 10.42 9.60 38.02
C PHE A 204 10.49 8.61 39.19
N LYS A 205 11.67 8.29 39.74
CA LYS A 205 11.86 7.30 40.82
C LYS A 205 11.01 7.49 42.08
N LYS A 206 10.69 8.74 42.43
CA LYS A 206 9.79 9.04 43.56
C LYS A 206 8.31 8.91 43.18
N GLU A 207 7.97 9.35 41.97
CA GLU A 207 6.60 9.43 41.46
C GLU A 207 6.05 8.05 41.05
N SER A 208 6.89 7.21 40.42
CA SER A 208 6.54 5.89 39.90
C SER A 208 5.94 4.95 40.95
N LYS A 209 6.37 5.08 42.21
CA LYS A 209 5.78 4.41 43.38
C LYS A 209 4.26 4.61 43.52
N THR A 210 3.71 5.71 42.99
CA THR A 210 2.28 6.01 43.02
C THR A 210 1.54 5.58 41.75
N TRP A 211 2.25 5.40 40.62
CA TRP A 211 1.63 5.12 39.32
C TRP A 211 0.88 3.79 39.23
N LEU A 212 1.17 2.84 40.12
CA LEU A 212 0.49 1.53 40.24
C LEU A 212 -0.61 1.51 41.31
N LYS A 213 -0.86 2.62 42.03
CA LYS A 213 -1.92 2.70 43.05
C LYS A 213 -3.29 2.48 42.39
N GLY A 214 -3.98 1.41 42.79
CA GLY A 214 -5.27 1.01 42.22
C GLY A 214 -5.21 -0.10 41.16
N LEU A 215 -4.01 -0.58 40.80
CA LEU A 215 -3.85 -1.73 39.90
C LEU A 215 -4.39 -3.01 40.56
N LYS A 216 -5.34 -3.66 39.91
CA LYS A 216 -5.99 -4.91 40.34
C LYS A 216 -6.17 -5.85 39.14
N ALA A 217 -5.33 -6.89 39.00
CA ALA A 217 -5.48 -7.85 37.89
C ALA A 217 -6.84 -8.57 37.83
N LYS A 218 -7.56 -8.66 38.98
CA LYS A 218 -8.93 -9.21 39.06
C LYS A 218 -10.02 -8.24 38.59
N ASP A 219 -9.73 -6.94 38.57
CA ASP A 219 -10.66 -5.84 38.31
C ASP A 219 -9.97 -4.86 37.34
N ALA A 220 -9.95 -5.31 36.09
CA ALA A 220 -9.23 -4.65 35.02
C ALA A 220 -9.95 -3.39 34.52
N VAL A 221 -11.28 -3.31 34.64
CA VAL A 221 -12.05 -2.08 34.40
C VAL A 221 -11.61 -1.00 35.37
N SER A 222 -11.62 -1.24 36.70
CA SER A 222 -11.13 -0.25 37.68
C SER A 222 -9.66 0.12 37.47
N SER A 223 -8.84 -0.83 37.03
CA SER A 223 -7.41 -0.59 36.77
C SER A 223 -7.22 0.38 35.60
N SER A 224 -7.82 0.09 34.45
CA SER A 224 -7.69 0.91 33.25
C SER A 224 -8.45 2.23 33.34
N MET A 225 -9.58 2.28 34.04
CA MET A 225 -10.25 3.54 34.40
C MET A 225 -9.35 4.46 35.23
N THR A 226 -8.50 3.91 36.09
CA THR A 226 -7.52 4.71 36.84
C THR A 226 -6.46 5.32 35.93
N TRP A 227 -6.11 4.67 34.82
CA TRP A 227 -5.17 5.18 33.82
C TRP A 227 -5.83 6.21 32.90
N ALA A 228 -7.03 5.95 32.39
CA ALA A 228 -7.78 6.92 31.58
C ALA A 228 -8.01 8.23 32.35
N ARG A 229 -8.46 8.15 33.61
CA ARG A 229 -8.63 9.31 34.53
C ARG A 229 -7.33 10.01 34.94
N ASP A 230 -6.17 9.40 34.69
CA ASP A 230 -4.85 10.00 34.94
C ASP A 230 -4.34 10.71 33.66
N SER A 231 -4.72 10.22 32.48
CA SER A 231 -4.39 10.78 31.17
C SER A 231 -5.29 11.96 30.77
N ASN A 232 -6.62 11.84 30.95
CA ASN A 232 -7.62 12.86 30.56
C ASN A 232 -7.46 14.18 31.34
N LYS A 233 -6.91 14.16 32.55
CA LYS A 233 -6.53 15.38 33.29
C LYS A 233 -5.57 16.29 32.51
N PHE A 234 -4.69 15.71 31.70
CA PHE A 234 -3.76 16.48 30.88
C PHE A 234 -4.44 17.18 29.70
N VAL A 235 -5.67 16.80 29.33
CA VAL A 235 -6.45 17.53 28.32
C VAL A 235 -6.69 18.96 28.81
N CYS A 236 -7.31 19.11 29.97
CA CYS A 236 -7.56 20.40 30.62
C CYS A 236 -6.29 21.09 31.14
N SER A 237 -5.26 20.35 31.60
CA SER A 237 -4.07 20.98 32.18
C SER A 237 -2.96 21.32 31.19
N THR A 238 -3.01 20.83 29.94
CA THR A 238 -1.86 20.90 29.02
C THR A 238 -2.21 20.81 27.54
N VAL A 239 -3.18 20.01 27.12
CA VAL A 239 -3.53 19.86 25.69
C VAL A 239 -4.26 21.10 25.17
N ILE A 240 -5.28 21.55 25.90
CA ILE A 240 -6.12 22.71 25.54
C ILE A 240 -6.52 23.52 26.80
N PRO A 241 -5.56 24.01 27.61
CA PRO A 241 -5.86 24.71 28.87
C PRO A 241 -6.68 25.99 28.67
N ASP A 242 -6.49 26.67 27.55
CA ASP A 242 -7.24 27.86 27.14
C ASP A 242 -8.35 27.53 26.09
N GLY A 243 -8.72 26.25 25.98
CA GLY A 243 -9.73 25.74 25.04
C GLY A 243 -9.20 25.38 23.65
N PRO A 244 -10.05 24.75 22.80
CA PRO A 244 -9.66 24.26 21.48
C PRO A 244 -9.37 25.39 20.48
N ASP A 245 -10.07 26.52 20.59
CA ASP A 245 -9.89 27.67 19.69
C ASP A 245 -8.53 28.35 19.88
N ALA A 246 -7.94 28.27 21.08
CA ALA A 246 -6.62 28.84 21.39
C ALA A 246 -5.46 28.11 20.70
N VAL A 247 -5.67 26.84 20.31
CA VAL A 247 -4.68 26.04 19.55
C VAL A 247 -5.04 25.90 18.06
N PHE A 248 -6.28 26.18 17.68
CA PHE A 248 -6.75 26.05 16.30
C PHE A 248 -5.97 26.99 15.36
N ALA A 249 -5.51 26.42 14.24
CA ALA A 249 -4.67 27.05 13.21
C ALA A 249 -3.27 27.54 13.66
N GLN A 250 -2.90 27.41 14.94
CA GLN A 250 -1.64 27.95 15.47
C GLN A 250 -0.41 27.09 15.13
N GLU A 251 0.78 27.69 15.21
CA GLU A 251 2.07 26.97 15.12
C GLU A 251 2.53 26.51 16.51
N LEU A 252 2.38 25.21 16.78
CA LEU A 252 2.49 24.61 18.10
C LEU A 252 3.86 23.99 18.42
N SER A 253 4.86 24.17 17.56
CA SER A 253 6.21 23.66 17.82
C SER A 253 7.09 24.61 18.66
N GLY A 254 6.60 25.81 18.98
CA GLY A 254 7.20 26.74 19.95
C GLY A 254 6.80 26.43 21.39
N ALA A 255 6.40 27.45 22.16
CA ALA A 255 6.10 27.34 23.60
C ALA A 255 5.09 26.24 23.98
N TYR A 256 4.17 25.87 23.08
CA TYR A 256 3.26 24.74 23.29
C TYR A 256 4.01 23.39 23.36
N TRP A 257 5.03 23.18 22.52
CA TRP A 257 5.87 21.98 22.61
C TRP A 257 6.63 21.93 23.93
N ASP A 258 7.13 23.06 24.43
CA ASP A 258 7.85 23.14 25.71
C ASP A 258 6.97 22.73 26.91
N THR A 259 5.66 23.03 26.88
CA THR A 259 4.71 22.59 27.92
C THR A 259 4.20 21.16 27.71
N ALA A 260 4.08 20.70 26.46
CA ALA A 260 3.58 19.36 26.13
C ALA A 260 4.63 18.25 26.29
N ILE A 261 5.91 18.47 25.92
CA ILE A 261 6.92 17.40 25.95
C ILE A 261 7.18 16.80 27.34
N PRO A 262 7.14 17.53 28.48
CA PRO A 262 7.28 16.91 29.80
C PRO A 262 6.13 15.96 30.14
N VAL A 263 4.90 16.27 29.69
CA VAL A 263 3.72 15.42 29.85
C VAL A 263 3.82 14.19 28.96
N VAL A 264 4.15 14.36 27.68
CA VAL A 264 4.42 13.26 26.74
C VAL A 264 5.48 12.29 27.30
N THR A 265 6.61 12.82 27.78
CA THR A 265 7.69 12.06 28.43
C THR A 265 7.15 11.22 29.60
N LYS A 266 6.34 11.84 30.46
CA LYS A 266 5.76 11.20 31.66
C LYS A 266 4.72 10.14 31.30
N GLN A 267 3.88 10.37 30.31
CA GLN A 267 2.82 9.46 29.90
C GLN A 267 3.40 8.21 29.21
N LEU A 268 4.42 8.35 28.36
CA LEU A 268 5.18 7.21 27.82
C LEU A 268 5.86 6.40 28.95
N ALA A 269 6.45 7.06 29.95
CA ALA A 269 7.04 6.39 31.11
C ALA A 269 6.00 5.63 31.97
N LYS A 270 4.83 6.23 32.20
CA LYS A 270 3.70 5.59 32.89
C LYS A 270 3.20 4.38 32.11
N ALA A 271 3.04 4.49 30.79
CA ALA A 271 2.57 3.41 29.93
C ALA A 271 3.49 2.19 30.01
N GLY A 272 4.81 2.36 29.80
CA GLY A 272 5.78 1.25 29.90
C GLY A 272 5.83 0.63 31.31
N TYR A 273 5.79 1.46 32.36
CA TYR A 273 5.81 0.99 33.75
C TYR A 273 4.53 0.25 34.15
N ARG A 274 3.35 0.73 33.73
CA ARG A 274 2.06 0.09 33.98
C ARG A 274 1.90 -1.18 33.14
N LEU A 275 2.33 -1.19 31.87
CA LEU A 275 2.29 -2.39 31.02
C LEU A 275 3.09 -3.53 31.64
N ALA A 276 4.31 -3.27 32.15
CA ALA A 276 5.10 -4.30 32.83
C ALA A 276 4.38 -4.87 34.07
N ALA A 277 4.03 -4.00 35.02
CA ALA A 277 3.36 -4.41 36.26
C ALA A 277 2.00 -5.10 36.01
N TRP A 278 1.32 -4.72 34.92
CA TRP A 278 0.06 -5.32 34.49
C TRP A 278 0.25 -6.73 33.93
N LEU A 279 1.24 -6.94 33.06
CA LEU A 279 1.57 -8.28 32.55
C LEU A 279 2.02 -9.22 33.67
N ASP A 280 2.86 -8.74 34.60
CA ASP A 280 3.27 -9.50 35.79
C ASP A 280 2.08 -9.89 36.67
N ALA A 281 1.20 -8.93 36.98
CA ALA A 281 0.03 -9.19 37.84
C ALA A 281 -0.99 -10.15 37.20
N LEU A 282 -1.06 -10.23 35.87
CA LEU A 282 -1.91 -11.20 35.17
C LEU A 282 -1.29 -12.60 35.14
N VAL A 283 0.02 -12.72 34.91
CA VAL A 283 0.76 -13.98 35.02
C VAL A 283 0.61 -14.57 36.43
N GLU A 284 0.79 -13.75 37.47
CA GLU A 284 0.53 -14.15 38.86
C GLU A 284 -0.92 -14.53 39.14
N LEU A 285 -1.90 -13.83 38.54
CA LEU A 285 -3.31 -14.13 38.77
C LEU A 285 -3.71 -15.48 38.15
N ASN A 286 -3.14 -15.83 37.00
CA ASN A 286 -3.53 -17.05 36.29
C ASN A 286 -3.15 -18.33 37.05
N GLU A 287 -1.94 -18.38 37.62
CA GLU A 287 -1.51 -19.50 38.46
C GLU A 287 -2.41 -19.69 39.69
N LYS A 288 -2.94 -18.59 40.23
CA LYS A 288 -3.84 -18.59 41.40
C LYS A 288 -5.29 -18.95 41.03
N LYS A 289 -5.61 -19.20 39.76
CA LYS A 289 -6.96 -19.50 39.22
C LYS A 289 -7.14 -20.97 38.79
N GLY A 290 -6.55 -21.92 39.51
CA GLY A 290 -6.68 -23.37 39.23
C GLY A 290 -8.13 -23.89 39.21
N HIS A 291 -9.06 -23.24 39.91
CA HIS A 291 -10.50 -23.54 39.93
C HIS A 291 -11.34 -22.24 40.01
N GLY A 292 -12.53 -22.23 39.38
CA GLY A 292 -13.57 -21.21 39.59
C GLY A 292 -14.08 -20.49 38.33
N GLN A 293 -15.36 -20.70 38.01
CA GLN A 293 -16.13 -20.05 36.94
C GLN A 293 -16.80 -18.76 37.44
N TRP A 294 -17.18 -17.83 36.55
CA TRP A 294 -17.87 -16.57 36.90
C TRP A 294 -19.00 -16.21 35.92
N THR A 295 -19.95 -15.42 36.42
CA THR A 295 -21.23 -15.02 35.79
C THR A 295 -21.15 -13.66 35.06
N ARG A 296 -22.27 -13.23 34.49
CA ARG A 296 -22.46 -11.98 33.72
C ARG A 296 -23.57 -11.15 34.36
N GLU A 297 -23.40 -9.83 34.44
CA GLU A 297 -24.41 -8.86 34.85
C GLU A 297 -24.74 -7.91 33.68
N GLU A 298 -25.86 -7.18 33.78
CA GLU A 298 -26.49 -6.44 32.67
C GLU A 298 -26.39 -4.92 32.84
N LYS A 299 -26.26 -4.19 31.73
CA LYS A 299 -26.15 -2.72 31.68
C LYS A 299 -27.54 -2.04 31.60
N ARG A 300 -27.59 -0.74 31.91
CA ARG A 300 -28.79 0.09 31.81
C ARG A 300 -28.45 1.44 31.14
N ALA A 301 -29.22 1.83 30.13
CA ALA A 301 -28.91 2.98 29.28
C ALA A 301 -29.00 4.34 29.99
N VAL A 302 -28.27 5.33 29.47
CA VAL A 302 -28.21 6.72 29.95
C VAL A 302 -28.57 7.66 28.79
N GLU A 303 -29.51 8.59 29.04
CA GLU A 303 -30.02 9.52 28.03
C GLU A 303 -28.94 10.47 27.48
N LEU A 304 -28.95 10.67 26.17
CA LEU A 304 -27.95 11.43 25.39
C LEU A 304 -28.49 12.80 24.92
N GLN A 305 -27.76 13.56 24.08
CA GLN A 305 -28.19 14.84 23.47
C GLN A 305 -27.44 15.10 22.11
N PRO A 306 -27.79 16.14 21.31
CA PRO A 306 -27.12 16.49 20.03
C PRO A 306 -25.57 16.60 19.96
N TRP A 307 -24.86 17.68 20.36
CA TRP A 307 -23.42 17.86 19.97
C TRP A 307 -22.48 16.71 20.31
N GLN A 308 -22.77 15.86 21.31
CA GLN A 308 -21.95 14.65 21.54
C GLN A 308 -22.55 13.34 21.00
N GLU A 309 -23.83 13.27 20.61
CA GLU A 309 -24.28 12.27 19.62
C GLU A 309 -23.61 12.55 18.27
N GLU A 310 -23.66 13.81 17.81
CA GLU A 310 -23.02 14.33 16.59
C GLU A 310 -21.51 14.07 16.60
N ALA A 311 -20.80 14.34 17.71
CA ALA A 311 -19.35 14.09 17.78
C ALA A 311 -18.98 12.59 17.71
N ARG A 312 -19.77 11.72 18.36
CA ARG A 312 -19.55 10.26 18.29
C ARG A 312 -19.87 9.72 16.90
N GLN A 313 -20.93 10.22 16.28
CA GLN A 313 -21.29 9.85 14.92
C GLN A 313 -20.23 10.35 13.94
N ALA A 314 -19.78 11.60 14.08
CA ALA A 314 -18.65 12.14 13.32
C ALA A 314 -17.36 11.32 13.51
N ARG A 315 -17.07 10.77 14.70
CA ARG A 315 -15.90 9.89 14.91
C ARG A 315 -16.08 8.48 14.32
N ARG A 316 -17.31 7.96 14.21
CA ARG A 316 -17.60 6.77 13.40
C ARG A 316 -17.38 7.06 11.91
N ASP A 317 -17.90 8.20 11.44
CA ASP A 317 -17.90 8.59 10.03
C ASP A 317 -16.54 9.12 9.53
N PHE A 318 -15.65 9.53 10.43
CA PHE A 318 -14.25 9.90 10.13
C PHE A 318 -13.41 8.71 9.66
N GLY A 319 -13.87 7.48 9.94
CA GLY A 319 -13.15 6.25 9.63
C GLY A 319 -11.90 6.05 10.48
N PRO A 320 -11.00 5.13 10.09
CA PRO A 320 -9.84 4.74 10.90
C PRO A 320 -8.63 5.69 10.75
N ASP A 321 -8.69 6.74 9.93
CA ASP A 321 -7.56 7.66 9.68
C ASP A 321 -7.56 8.84 10.67
N CYS A 322 -6.38 9.21 11.18
CA CYS A 322 -6.18 10.27 12.16
C CYS A 322 -6.00 11.67 11.52
N GLY A 323 -6.76 11.96 10.47
CA GLY A 323 -6.98 13.32 9.98
C GLY A 323 -5.78 14.07 9.40
N CYS A 324 -4.69 13.40 9.01
CA CYS A 324 -3.48 14.07 8.47
C CYS A 324 -3.62 14.55 7.01
N GLY A 325 -4.84 14.68 6.49
CA GLY A 325 -5.12 15.01 5.09
C GLY A 325 -5.05 16.51 4.78
N PRO A 326 -4.50 16.94 3.61
CA PRO A 326 -4.43 18.37 3.22
C PRO A 326 -5.76 19.13 3.04
N GLN A 327 -6.91 18.53 3.36
CA GLN A 327 -8.26 19.09 3.13
C GLN A 327 -9.05 19.31 4.43
N GLY A 328 -8.41 19.29 5.61
CA GLY A 328 -9.00 19.65 6.89
C GLY A 328 -9.35 21.13 7.04
N TRP A 329 -10.22 21.68 6.20
CA TRP A 329 -10.67 23.07 6.27
C TRP A 329 -12.09 23.23 5.71
N HIS A 330 -13.13 22.86 6.48
CA HIS A 330 -14.49 23.44 6.43
C HIS A 330 -15.50 22.78 7.42
N VAL A 331 -15.25 22.83 8.74
CA VAL A 331 -16.34 22.79 9.75
C VAL A 331 -15.98 23.75 10.89
N ALA A 332 -16.81 24.77 11.11
CA ALA A 332 -16.64 25.74 12.19
C ALA A 332 -18.00 26.29 12.68
N ARG A 333 -18.92 25.38 13.05
CA ARG A 333 -20.16 25.66 13.80
C ARG A 333 -20.88 24.36 14.16
N LEU A 334 -20.94 24.03 15.46
CA LEU A 334 -22.11 23.46 16.17
C LEU A 334 -21.75 23.12 17.63
N LEU A 335 -21.67 24.14 18.49
CA LEU A 335 -21.60 23.98 19.95
C LEU A 335 -23.03 23.95 20.53
N SER A 336 -23.75 22.83 20.45
CA SER A 336 -25.06 22.69 21.15
C SER A 336 -25.46 21.26 21.56
N ASN A 337 -25.46 21.01 22.87
CA ASN A 337 -25.99 19.85 23.60
C ASN A 337 -25.38 18.42 23.50
N ARG A 338 -24.27 18.12 24.20
CA ARG A 338 -23.95 16.92 25.06
C ARG A 338 -24.06 15.41 24.59
N ARG A 339 -23.53 14.51 25.45
CA ARG A 339 -23.60 13.02 25.74
C ARG A 339 -23.43 11.93 24.62
N ARG A 340 -22.83 10.70 24.77
CA ARG A 340 -21.96 9.96 25.75
C ARG A 340 -21.29 8.66 25.16
N CYS A 341 -20.09 8.80 24.54
CA CYS A 341 -18.86 8.00 24.86
C CYS A 341 -18.77 6.46 24.34
N PHE A 342 -17.76 5.62 24.75
CA PHE A 342 -17.15 4.24 24.42
C PHE A 342 -17.92 2.80 24.30
N GLY A 343 -17.54 1.64 23.66
CA GLY A 343 -18.06 0.22 24.01
C GLY A 343 -17.33 -1.22 24.14
N LEU A 344 -16.06 -1.49 23.78
CA LEU A 344 -15.20 -2.74 23.57
C LEU A 344 -15.55 -4.21 24.08
N PHE A 345 -15.79 -5.14 23.12
CA PHE A 345 -15.01 -6.37 22.71
C PHE A 345 -14.69 -7.56 23.70
N PRO A 346 -13.43 -7.91 24.08
CA PRO A 346 -12.23 -8.60 23.41
C PRO A 346 -11.78 -10.14 23.64
N ARG A 347 -10.54 -10.55 23.20
CA ARG A 347 -9.53 -11.70 23.48
C ARG A 347 -9.62 -13.24 23.11
N ALA A 348 -8.87 -14.15 23.82
CA ALA A 348 -8.35 -15.50 23.42
C ALA A 348 -7.85 -16.56 24.52
N VAL A 349 -6.83 -17.42 24.22
CA VAL A 349 -5.92 -18.24 25.14
C VAL A 349 -6.40 -19.66 25.57
N HIS A 350 -5.69 -20.83 25.47
CA HIS A 350 -4.25 -21.25 25.28
C HIS A 350 -4.06 -22.57 24.40
N ILE A 351 -2.96 -23.38 24.21
CA ILE A 351 -1.49 -23.53 24.55
C ILE A 351 -0.73 -24.52 23.58
N SER A 352 0.60 -24.73 23.73
CA SER A 352 1.54 -25.75 23.12
C SER A 352 1.94 -26.88 24.14
N PRO A 353 3.08 -27.65 24.14
CA PRO A 353 4.21 -27.96 23.19
C PRO A 353 4.67 -29.48 23.13
N PHE A 354 5.81 -29.82 22.46
CA PHE A 354 6.89 -30.79 22.88
C PHE A 354 8.11 -30.80 21.88
N THR A 355 9.16 -31.63 22.08
CA THR A 355 10.51 -31.59 21.40
C THR A 355 11.02 -33.00 20.90
N GLU A 356 12.23 -33.34 20.36
CA GLU A 356 13.60 -32.73 20.27
C GLU A 356 14.63 -33.50 19.34
N HIS A 357 15.93 -33.09 19.36
CA HIS A 357 17.22 -33.88 19.25
C HIS A 357 17.99 -34.16 17.89
N VAL A 358 19.32 -33.86 17.90
CA VAL A 358 20.52 -34.64 17.39
C VAL A 358 21.24 -34.43 16.00
N SER A 359 22.59 -34.32 16.10
CA SER A 359 23.77 -34.63 15.21
C SER A 359 24.19 -33.93 13.87
N THR A 360 25.20 -33.07 14.01
CA THR A 360 26.53 -32.92 13.32
C THR A 360 27.06 -33.77 12.13
N ALA A 361 27.76 -33.05 11.21
CA ALA A 361 29.14 -33.26 10.67
C ALA A 361 29.40 -33.82 9.22
N ILE A 362 30.67 -33.64 8.78
CA ILE A 362 31.37 -34.17 7.57
C ILE A 362 31.13 -33.37 6.25
N HIS A 363 32.08 -33.06 5.33
CA HIS A 363 33.54 -33.34 5.17
C HIS A 363 34.34 -32.06 4.75
N ARG A 364 35.69 -32.14 4.71
CA ARG A 364 36.64 -31.11 4.19
C ARG A 364 37.24 -31.43 2.81
N GLN A 365 37.93 -30.43 2.23
CA GLN A 365 38.99 -30.46 1.18
C GLN A 365 38.60 -30.65 -0.31
N VAL A 366 38.90 -29.61 -1.12
CA VAL A 366 39.96 -29.61 -2.17
C VAL A 366 40.63 -28.22 -2.14
N SER A 367 41.88 -28.07 -2.60
CA SER A 367 42.58 -26.78 -2.73
C SER A 367 43.46 -26.74 -3.98
N ALA A 368 43.85 -25.51 -4.38
CA ALA A 368 44.88 -25.16 -5.38
C ALA A 368 44.68 -25.60 -6.85
N MET A 369 44.20 -24.66 -7.68
CA MET A 369 44.72 -24.44 -9.05
C MET A 369 44.91 -22.93 -9.30
N GLY A 370 45.85 -22.57 -10.17
CA GLY A 370 46.36 -21.19 -10.30
C GLY A 370 45.44 -20.20 -11.03
N ARG A 371 45.60 -18.90 -10.75
CA ARG A 371 44.91 -17.81 -11.48
C ARG A 371 45.49 -17.62 -12.89
N PRO A 372 44.66 -17.64 -13.96
CA PRO A 372 45.07 -17.20 -15.29
C PRO A 372 45.32 -15.68 -15.36
N PRO A 373 46.10 -15.18 -16.34
CA PRO A 373 46.31 -13.74 -16.54
C PRO A 373 45.03 -13.03 -16.98
N ALA A 374 44.90 -11.75 -16.60
CA ALA A 374 43.71 -10.94 -16.86
C ALA A 374 43.48 -10.69 -18.37
N ARG A 375 42.46 -11.35 -18.94
CA ARG A 375 42.09 -11.19 -20.36
C ARG A 375 41.43 -9.82 -20.61
N ARG A 376 41.74 -9.21 -21.76
CA ARG A 376 41.19 -7.92 -22.19
C ARG A 376 39.70 -8.04 -22.54
N ALA A 377 38.92 -7.00 -22.23
CA ALA A 377 37.52 -6.86 -22.64
C ALA A 377 37.36 -6.90 -24.17
N CYS A 378 36.23 -7.42 -24.69
CA CYS A 378 35.92 -7.40 -26.13
C CYS A 378 35.60 -5.98 -26.63
N ASP A 379 35.75 -5.75 -27.93
CA ASP A 379 35.72 -4.40 -28.50
C ASP A 379 34.32 -3.78 -28.44
N ARG A 380 33.25 -4.58 -28.61
CA ARG A 380 31.86 -4.08 -28.46
C ARG A 380 31.55 -3.65 -27.03
N CYS A 381 32.01 -4.41 -26.03
CA CYS A 381 31.88 -3.97 -24.63
C CYS A 381 32.75 -2.75 -24.34
N HIS A 382 33.94 -2.63 -24.94
CA HIS A 382 34.81 -1.47 -24.78
C HIS A 382 34.21 -0.18 -25.37
N ILE A 383 33.65 -0.24 -26.58
CA ILE A 383 32.98 0.88 -27.28
C ILE A 383 31.83 1.44 -26.42
N VAL A 384 30.98 0.57 -25.89
CA VAL A 384 29.83 0.96 -25.05
C VAL A 384 30.18 1.11 -23.56
N LYS A 385 31.48 1.10 -23.21
CA LYS A 385 32.04 1.28 -21.85
C LYS A 385 31.54 0.28 -20.79
N GLU A 386 31.21 -0.93 -21.19
CA GLU A 386 30.57 -1.96 -20.35
C GLU A 386 31.50 -3.09 -19.89
N LYS A 387 31.14 -3.73 -18.77
CA LYS A 387 31.96 -4.77 -18.13
C LYS A 387 31.90 -6.09 -18.90
N CYS A 388 32.93 -6.35 -19.71
CA CYS A 388 33.05 -7.60 -20.48
C CYS A 388 33.34 -8.82 -19.59
N ARG A 389 32.29 -9.52 -19.16
CA ARG A 389 32.37 -10.85 -18.54
C ARG A 389 32.61 -11.93 -19.62
N ARG A 390 33.61 -12.80 -19.44
CA ARG A 390 33.87 -13.97 -20.30
C ARG A 390 33.58 -15.24 -19.52
N ILE A 391 32.81 -16.15 -20.11
CA ILE A 391 32.44 -17.43 -19.50
C ILE A 391 33.63 -18.40 -19.64
N PRO A 392 34.04 -19.13 -18.59
CA PRO A 392 35.09 -20.15 -18.70
C PRO A 392 34.72 -21.22 -19.73
N GLY A 393 35.66 -21.57 -20.61
CA GLY A 393 35.44 -22.56 -21.69
C GLY A 393 34.67 -22.03 -22.91
N GLN A 394 34.36 -20.73 -22.98
CA GLN A 394 33.68 -20.11 -24.13
C GLN A 394 34.51 -18.97 -24.75
N ASP A 395 34.59 -18.93 -26.08
CA ASP A 395 35.31 -17.89 -26.81
C ASP A 395 34.54 -16.57 -26.90
N ALA A 396 33.22 -16.60 -26.72
CA ALA A 396 32.38 -15.42 -26.62
C ALA A 396 32.37 -14.85 -25.19
N CYS A 397 32.21 -13.53 -25.09
CA CYS A 397 31.80 -12.88 -23.84
C CYS A 397 30.29 -13.07 -23.65
N GLU A 398 29.84 -13.13 -22.40
CA GLU A 398 28.46 -13.40 -21.99
C GLU A 398 27.43 -12.55 -22.74
N ARG A 399 27.69 -11.24 -22.84
CA ARG A 399 26.84 -10.29 -23.58
C ARG A 399 26.84 -10.54 -25.09
N CYS A 400 27.97 -10.92 -25.68
CA CYS A 400 28.03 -11.26 -27.10
C CYS A 400 27.26 -12.55 -27.39
N LEU A 401 27.37 -13.55 -26.52
CA LEU A 401 26.63 -14.81 -26.61
C LEU A 401 25.11 -14.57 -26.48
N ARG A 402 24.66 -13.85 -25.44
CA ARG A 402 23.25 -13.48 -25.22
C ARG A 402 22.64 -12.74 -26.41
N LEU A 403 23.41 -11.89 -27.09
CA LEU A 403 22.94 -11.09 -28.21
C LEU A 403 23.25 -11.72 -29.58
N GLN A 404 23.68 -13.00 -29.64
CA GLN A 404 24.09 -13.70 -30.88
C GLN A 404 25.08 -12.90 -31.76
N ASN A 405 26.02 -12.18 -31.13
CA ASN A 405 26.92 -11.24 -31.79
C ASN A 405 28.38 -11.68 -31.70
N SER A 406 29.15 -11.50 -32.77
CA SER A 406 30.59 -11.80 -32.81
C SER A 406 31.38 -11.10 -31.68
N CYS A 407 32.33 -11.83 -31.07
CA CYS A 407 33.05 -11.40 -29.86
C CYS A 407 34.56 -11.26 -30.10
N GLN A 408 34.96 -10.14 -30.69
CA GLN A 408 36.35 -9.90 -31.08
C GLN A 408 37.13 -8.97 -30.12
N THR A 409 38.46 -9.06 -30.17
CA THR A 409 39.44 -8.27 -29.41
C THR A 409 40.58 -7.84 -30.34
N LEU A 410 40.23 -7.20 -31.46
CA LEU A 410 41.12 -6.74 -32.52
C LEU A 410 41.70 -5.34 -32.26
N ARG A 411 41.17 -4.57 -31.30
CA ARG A 411 41.62 -3.18 -31.09
C ARG A 411 43.14 -3.08 -30.75
N PRO A 412 43.84 -2.05 -31.26
CA PRO A 412 45.24 -1.78 -30.91
C PRO A 412 45.47 -1.59 -29.41
N VAL A 413 46.70 -1.86 -28.97
CA VAL A 413 47.15 -1.57 -27.59
C VAL A 413 47.61 -0.12 -27.52
N GLY A 414 46.83 0.74 -26.87
CA GLY A 414 47.24 2.12 -26.59
C GLY A 414 48.45 2.18 -25.65
N THR A 415 49.38 3.09 -25.93
CA THR A 415 50.56 3.35 -25.09
C THR A 415 50.17 4.04 -23.78
N ALA A 416 50.89 3.74 -22.70
CA ALA A 416 50.55 4.23 -21.37
C ALA A 416 51.01 5.69 -21.15
N GLY A 417 50.07 6.57 -20.83
CA GLY A 417 50.36 7.96 -20.46
C GLY A 417 51.07 8.08 -19.10
N ARG A 418 51.92 9.11 -18.94
CA ARG A 418 52.60 9.43 -17.68
C ARG A 418 51.59 9.80 -16.58
N LYS A 419 51.82 9.32 -15.36
CA LYS A 419 51.11 9.77 -14.15
C LYS A 419 51.72 11.08 -13.62
N PRO A 420 50.90 12.01 -13.07
CA PRO A 420 51.40 13.11 -12.24
C PRO A 420 52.08 12.60 -10.97
N ARG A 421 52.97 13.41 -10.40
CA ARG A 421 53.70 13.14 -9.16
C ARG A 421 53.28 14.17 -8.12
N TYR A 422 52.86 13.73 -6.93
CA TYR A 422 52.63 14.58 -5.77
C TYR A 422 53.35 13.99 -4.56
N GLN A 423 53.86 14.84 -3.68
CA GLN A 423 54.73 14.42 -2.57
C GLN A 423 53.92 13.95 -1.35
N ARG A 424 54.51 13.02 -0.61
CA ARG A 424 54.04 12.55 0.71
C ARG A 424 54.94 13.18 1.77
N ASN A 425 54.34 13.84 2.77
CA ASN A 425 55.02 14.05 4.05
C ASN A 425 54.63 12.91 4.99
N GLU A 426 55.63 12.35 5.67
CA GLU A 426 55.47 11.39 6.76
C GLU A 426 56.03 12.05 8.01
N GLU A 427 55.20 12.27 9.04
CA GLU A 427 55.61 12.24 10.45
C GLU A 427 54.41 12.50 11.39
N SER A 428 53.80 11.41 11.86
CA SER A 428 53.23 11.29 13.21
C SER A 428 53.06 9.80 13.49
N THR A 429 53.91 9.29 14.36
CA THR A 429 54.17 7.85 14.51
C THR A 429 53.32 7.24 15.62
N GLN A 430 53.19 5.90 15.64
CA GLN A 430 52.77 5.07 16.79
C GLN A 430 51.37 5.41 17.36
N ARG A 431 50.33 4.59 17.16
CA ARG A 431 50.22 3.22 17.69
C ARG A 431 49.07 2.45 17.02
N GLN A 432 49.39 1.36 16.31
CA GLN A 432 48.48 0.24 16.10
C GLN A 432 49.26 -1.07 16.19
N LEU A 433 48.93 -1.88 17.20
CA LEU A 433 49.21 -3.31 17.25
C LEU A 433 48.06 -3.97 18.01
N HIS A 434 47.69 -5.19 17.59
CA HIS A 434 46.59 -6.02 18.08
C HIS A 434 45.15 -5.52 17.86
N MET A 435 44.51 -6.10 16.84
CA MET A 435 43.40 -7.08 16.95
C MET A 435 42.15 -6.70 17.77
N ALA A 436 40.92 -6.98 17.30
CA ALA A 436 40.49 -7.52 16.00
C ALA A 436 38.99 -7.29 15.75
N ARG A 437 38.56 -7.52 14.49
CA ARG A 437 37.20 -7.80 14.00
C ARG A 437 36.02 -7.66 15.00
N SER A 438 35.16 -6.68 14.75
CA SER A 438 33.72 -6.92 14.57
C SER A 438 33.08 -5.73 13.85
N ASP A 439 31.95 -6.00 13.20
CA ASP A 439 30.80 -5.15 12.89
C ASP A 439 31.00 -3.67 12.47
N SER A 440 30.71 -3.41 11.19
CA SER A 440 29.91 -2.27 10.68
C SER A 440 29.58 -2.60 9.21
N SER A 441 28.34 -2.53 8.71
CA SER A 441 27.57 -1.33 8.37
C SER A 441 28.35 -0.37 7.45
N LEU A 442 27.79 0.14 6.35
CA LEU A 442 26.68 1.10 6.40
C LEU A 442 26.05 1.32 5.01
N SER A 443 24.90 2.01 5.03
CA SER A 443 24.33 2.84 3.95
C SER A 443 24.10 2.19 2.57
N THR A 444 22.88 1.68 2.42
CA THR A 444 21.95 2.11 1.37
C THR A 444 22.00 3.61 1.07
N ALA A 445 21.61 4.03 -0.14
CA ALA A 445 21.82 5.37 -0.68
C ALA A 445 20.54 5.99 -1.29
N ALA A 446 19.61 6.34 -0.39
CA ALA A 446 18.44 7.22 -0.51
C ALA A 446 17.71 7.39 -1.87
N SER A 447 16.44 6.99 -1.96
CA SER A 447 15.28 7.86 -2.29
C SER A 447 14.01 7.13 -2.80
N SER A 448 12.95 7.16 -1.97
CA SER A 448 11.60 7.69 -2.20
C SER A 448 10.81 7.38 -3.50
N PRO A 449 9.50 7.69 -3.57
CA PRO A 449 8.45 7.24 -2.65
C PRO A 449 7.12 6.92 -3.37
N GLN A 450 6.22 6.14 -2.77
CA GLN A 450 4.80 6.03 -3.17
C GLN A 450 4.03 5.23 -2.08
N CYS A 451 2.72 5.03 -2.24
CA CYS A 451 1.79 4.34 -1.33
C CYS A 451 0.64 3.68 -2.14
N PRO A 452 -0.30 2.88 -1.57
CA PRO A 452 -0.35 2.16 -0.28
C PRO A 452 -0.64 0.64 -0.44
N ALA A 453 -0.79 -0.14 0.64
CA ALA A 453 -1.23 -1.56 0.60
C ALA A 453 -2.77 -1.75 0.58
N SER A 454 -3.30 -2.92 0.21
CA SER A 454 -4.74 -3.21 0.00
C SER A 454 -5.26 -4.41 0.80
N ALA A 455 -6.60 -4.48 0.91
CA ALA A 455 -7.42 -5.59 1.41
C ALA A 455 -6.69 -6.91 1.71
N ALA A 456 -6.71 -7.30 2.99
CA ALA A 456 -6.02 -8.47 3.54
C ALA A 456 -6.35 -9.74 2.75
N SER A 457 -5.44 -10.10 1.84
CA SER A 457 -5.62 -11.15 0.85
C SER A 457 -5.51 -12.54 1.49
N PRO A 458 -6.07 -13.60 0.85
CA PRO A 458 -5.83 -14.97 1.30
C PRO A 458 -4.33 -15.24 1.35
N ALA A 459 -3.88 -15.86 2.45
CA ALA A 459 -2.46 -16.09 2.70
C ALA A 459 -1.83 -16.91 1.57
N MET A 460 -0.78 -16.37 0.95
CA MET A 460 0.01 -17.08 -0.04
C MET A 460 0.56 -18.39 0.58
N PRO A 461 0.52 -19.52 -0.14
CA PRO A 461 1.38 -20.65 0.18
C PRO A 461 2.84 -20.17 0.26
N ASP A 462 3.56 -20.53 1.32
CA ASP A 462 4.95 -20.12 1.52
C ASP A 462 5.84 -20.85 0.51
N TRP A 463 5.99 -20.25 -0.68
CA TRP A 463 6.85 -20.80 -1.72
C TRP A 463 8.29 -20.46 -1.40
N ASP A 464 8.97 -21.42 -0.76
CA ASP A 464 10.38 -21.28 -0.46
C ASP A 464 11.16 -21.08 -1.77
N LEU A 465 11.82 -19.93 -1.90
CA LEU A 465 12.65 -19.62 -3.05
C LEU A 465 13.86 -20.58 -3.16
N ALA A 466 14.17 -21.34 -2.10
CA ALA A 466 15.12 -22.45 -2.09
C ALA A 466 14.51 -23.83 -2.47
N SER A 467 13.19 -23.96 -2.63
CA SER A 467 12.55 -25.16 -3.20
C SER A 467 12.53 -25.15 -4.74
N LEU A 468 12.80 -24.00 -5.37
CA LEU A 468 13.14 -23.97 -6.80
C LEU A 468 14.42 -24.79 -7.04
N PRO A 469 14.44 -25.71 -8.02
CA PRO A 469 15.63 -26.51 -8.34
C PRO A 469 16.89 -25.67 -8.54
N ARG A 470 18.02 -26.12 -7.97
CA ARG A 470 19.25 -25.33 -7.89
C ARG A 470 19.90 -25.09 -9.26
N THR A 471 19.80 -23.84 -9.73
CA THR A 471 20.65 -23.18 -10.75
C THR A 471 20.36 -23.63 -12.20
N PRO A 472 20.66 -22.80 -13.24
CA PRO A 472 22.01 -22.29 -13.53
C PRO A 472 22.14 -20.75 -13.57
N SER A 473 23.18 -20.24 -12.89
CA SER A 473 23.82 -18.90 -13.01
C SER A 473 23.01 -17.58 -13.02
N SER A 474 21.86 -17.47 -13.68
CA SER A 474 21.14 -16.21 -13.95
C SER A 474 20.72 -15.42 -12.70
N LEU A 475 20.23 -16.11 -11.66
CA LEU A 475 19.91 -15.51 -10.37
C LEU A 475 21.14 -15.24 -9.49
N ALA A 476 22.27 -15.90 -9.75
CA ALA A 476 23.51 -15.72 -8.99
C ALA A 476 24.30 -14.46 -9.40
N ASP A 477 23.93 -13.82 -10.51
CA ASP A 477 24.52 -12.57 -11.00
C ASP A 477 23.71 -11.30 -10.67
N LEU A 478 22.64 -11.44 -9.88
CA LEU A 478 21.88 -10.32 -9.32
C LEU A 478 22.63 -9.66 -8.16
N THR A 479 22.39 -8.35 -7.95
CA THR A 479 22.82 -7.67 -6.72
C THR A 479 21.98 -8.10 -5.52
N GLU A 480 22.47 -7.85 -4.30
CA GLU A 480 21.69 -8.12 -3.08
C GLU A 480 20.37 -7.34 -3.06
N ARG A 481 20.33 -6.11 -3.61
CA ARG A 481 19.10 -5.32 -3.78
C ARG A 481 18.17 -5.95 -4.82
N GLU A 482 18.67 -6.37 -5.98
CA GLU A 482 17.87 -7.07 -7.00
C GLU A 482 17.29 -8.39 -6.48
N MET A 483 18.07 -9.15 -5.69
CA MET A 483 17.58 -10.36 -5.02
C MET A 483 16.52 -10.04 -3.95
N HIS A 484 16.66 -8.93 -3.22
CA HIS A 484 15.64 -8.47 -2.27
C HIS A 484 14.32 -8.11 -2.99
N LEU A 485 14.40 -7.46 -4.15
CA LEU A 485 13.23 -7.11 -4.97
C LEU A 485 12.49 -8.36 -5.47
N VAL A 486 13.21 -9.35 -6.02
CA VAL A 486 12.61 -10.65 -6.41
C VAL A 486 11.96 -11.33 -5.20
N LYS A 487 12.61 -11.29 -4.03
CA LYS A 487 12.05 -11.84 -2.79
C LYS A 487 10.82 -11.05 -2.29
N GLY A 488 10.75 -9.75 -2.54
CA GLY A 488 9.57 -8.92 -2.27
C GLY A 488 8.34 -9.36 -3.06
N VAL A 489 8.50 -9.63 -4.37
CA VAL A 489 7.43 -10.24 -5.18
C VAL A 489 7.08 -11.64 -4.68
N SER A 490 8.09 -12.47 -4.33
CA SER A 490 7.85 -13.84 -3.86
C SER A 490 6.94 -13.88 -2.63
N GLN A 491 7.21 -13.01 -1.65
CA GLN A 491 6.47 -12.94 -0.39
C GLN A 491 5.14 -12.17 -0.50
N GLY A 492 4.65 -11.91 -1.72
CA GLY A 492 3.36 -11.25 -1.96
C GLY A 492 3.31 -9.80 -1.45
N ARG A 493 4.45 -9.13 -1.27
CA ARG A 493 4.51 -7.72 -0.83
C ARG A 493 4.05 -6.75 -1.93
N THR A 494 4.12 -7.20 -3.18
CA THR A 494 3.64 -6.46 -4.35
C THR A 494 2.13 -6.32 -4.36
N ARG A 495 1.65 -5.09 -4.58
CA ARG A 495 0.25 -4.67 -4.46
C ARG A 495 -0.62 -5.02 -5.68
N ILE A 496 -0.41 -6.23 -6.22
CA ILE A 496 -0.87 -6.64 -7.55
C ILE A 496 -2.40 -6.67 -7.70
N ASP A 497 -3.12 -6.75 -6.58
CA ASP A 497 -4.59 -6.78 -6.51
C ASP A 497 -5.24 -5.61 -7.22
N GLN A 498 -4.60 -4.43 -7.22
CA GLN A 498 -5.08 -3.21 -7.89
C GLN A 498 -5.19 -3.34 -9.42
N PHE A 499 -4.64 -4.41 -10.01
CA PHE A 499 -4.79 -4.75 -11.42
C PHE A 499 -5.78 -5.90 -11.67
N LEU A 500 -6.30 -6.53 -10.60
CA LEU A 500 -7.19 -7.69 -10.68
C LEU A 500 -8.62 -7.30 -10.34
N VAL A 501 -9.62 -7.81 -11.07
CA VAL A 501 -11.05 -7.54 -10.80
C VAL A 501 -11.51 -8.08 -9.44
N ALA A 502 -10.88 -9.16 -8.97
CA ALA A 502 -11.10 -9.78 -7.67
C ALA A 502 -9.76 -10.18 -7.02
N SER A 503 -9.64 -9.96 -5.72
CA SER A 503 -8.47 -10.33 -4.91
C SER A 503 -8.24 -11.84 -4.83
N SER A 504 -9.31 -12.64 -4.94
CA SER A 504 -9.27 -14.11 -5.05
C SER A 504 -8.36 -14.60 -6.19
N PHE A 505 -8.14 -13.80 -7.25
CA PHE A 505 -7.20 -14.13 -8.33
C PHE A 505 -5.72 -14.00 -7.94
N ARG A 506 -5.37 -13.33 -6.82
CA ARG A 506 -3.98 -13.03 -6.42
C ARG A 506 -3.09 -14.27 -6.42
N ILE A 507 -3.55 -15.38 -5.84
CA ILE A 507 -2.76 -16.60 -5.69
C ILE A 507 -2.47 -17.23 -7.06
N THR A 508 -3.50 -17.39 -7.90
CA THR A 508 -3.37 -17.90 -9.27
C THR A 508 -2.45 -17.02 -10.11
N HIS A 509 -2.58 -15.69 -9.97
CA HIS A 509 -1.73 -14.74 -10.68
C HIS A 509 -0.26 -14.82 -10.26
N HIS A 510 0.05 -14.84 -8.95
CA HIS A 510 1.43 -15.03 -8.46
C HIS A 510 1.99 -16.40 -8.87
N LYS A 511 1.17 -17.46 -8.90
CA LYS A 511 1.60 -18.79 -9.37
C LYS A 511 2.03 -18.77 -10.84
N ALA A 512 1.27 -18.11 -11.71
CA ALA A 512 1.63 -17.95 -13.12
C ALA A 512 2.96 -17.19 -13.30
N PHE A 513 3.16 -16.10 -12.54
CA PHE A 513 4.42 -15.36 -12.52
C PHE A 513 5.60 -16.19 -12.01
N ALA A 514 5.43 -16.96 -10.94
CA ALA A 514 6.46 -17.83 -10.38
C ALA A 514 6.86 -18.96 -11.34
N GLN A 515 5.89 -19.57 -12.03
CA GLN A 515 6.13 -20.59 -13.04
C GLN A 515 6.95 -20.05 -14.21
N GLN A 516 6.56 -18.89 -14.77
CA GLN A 516 7.31 -18.27 -15.87
C GLN A 516 8.69 -17.76 -15.46
N LEU A 517 8.88 -17.37 -14.19
CA LEU A 517 10.21 -17.07 -13.65
C LEU A 517 11.10 -18.32 -13.57
N HIS A 518 10.53 -19.50 -13.30
CA HIS A 518 11.25 -20.77 -13.31
C HIS A 518 11.62 -21.21 -14.73
N ASP A 519 10.63 -21.31 -15.61
CA ASP A 519 10.78 -21.90 -16.94
C ASP A 519 11.60 -21.01 -17.90
N ALA A 520 11.43 -19.69 -17.80
CA ALA A 520 11.95 -18.72 -18.76
C ALA A 520 12.76 -17.58 -18.10
N THR A 521 13.49 -17.87 -17.01
CA THR A 521 14.18 -16.86 -16.18
C THR A 521 14.93 -15.81 -17.00
N LEU A 522 15.74 -16.20 -17.99
CA LEU A 522 16.58 -15.29 -18.76
C LEU A 522 15.82 -14.25 -19.61
N TRP A 523 14.55 -14.50 -19.92
CA TRP A 523 13.70 -13.59 -20.70
C TRP A 523 12.82 -12.73 -19.76
N VAL A 524 12.27 -13.36 -18.72
CA VAL A 524 11.33 -12.70 -17.79
C VAL A 524 12.06 -11.87 -16.72
N GLN A 525 13.25 -12.26 -16.27
CA GLN A 525 13.99 -11.66 -15.14
C GLN A 525 14.18 -10.13 -15.24
N ASP A 526 14.53 -9.59 -16.42
CA ASP A 526 14.66 -8.15 -16.60
C ASP A 526 13.30 -7.42 -16.49
N SER A 527 12.21 -8.03 -16.98
CA SER A 527 10.86 -7.45 -16.90
C SER A 527 10.25 -7.56 -15.51
N LEU A 528 10.54 -8.66 -14.80
CA LEU A 528 10.16 -8.87 -13.42
C LEU A 528 10.92 -7.91 -12.50
N LEU A 529 12.24 -7.74 -12.67
CA LEU A 529 13.02 -6.77 -11.88
C LEU A 529 12.59 -5.33 -12.15
N ALA A 530 12.23 -4.98 -13.38
CA ALA A 530 11.65 -3.69 -13.70
C ALA A 530 10.37 -3.43 -12.88
N THR A 531 9.47 -4.40 -12.90
CA THR A 531 8.17 -4.32 -12.21
C THR A 531 8.33 -4.40 -10.69
N ALA A 532 9.22 -5.24 -10.18
CA ALA A 532 9.52 -5.40 -8.75
C ALA A 532 10.16 -4.14 -8.17
N ALA A 533 11.14 -3.54 -8.87
CA ALA A 533 11.76 -2.29 -8.47
C ALA A 533 10.75 -1.13 -8.47
N LEU A 534 9.91 -1.07 -9.51
CA LEU A 534 8.80 -0.11 -9.58
C LEU A 534 7.81 -0.29 -8.43
N LEU A 535 7.40 -1.53 -8.12
CA LEU A 535 6.43 -1.79 -7.05
C LEU A 535 7.04 -1.63 -5.64
N ALA A 536 8.34 -1.89 -5.45
CA ALA A 536 9.03 -1.55 -4.21
C ALA A 536 9.14 -0.02 -4.03
N CYS A 537 9.44 0.72 -5.10
CA CYS A 537 9.27 2.17 -5.10
C CYS A 537 7.82 2.58 -4.82
N GLU A 538 6.83 1.85 -5.36
CA GLU A 538 5.40 2.13 -5.19
C GLU A 538 4.91 1.93 -3.75
N TYR A 539 5.56 1.10 -2.91
CA TYR A 539 4.97 0.66 -1.63
C TYR A 539 5.91 0.53 -0.41
N GLU A 540 7.25 0.59 -0.54
CA GLU A 540 8.18 0.48 0.61
C GLU A 540 8.67 1.88 1.09
N PRO A 541 8.40 2.30 2.34
CA PRO A 541 8.92 3.55 2.90
C PRO A 541 10.44 3.53 3.03
N GLY A 542 11.15 4.14 2.06
CA GLY A 542 12.60 4.15 2.00
C GLY A 542 13.21 3.22 0.93
N SER A 543 12.44 2.82 -0.09
CA SER A 543 13.00 2.42 -1.39
C SER A 543 14.09 3.38 -1.86
N ASP A 544 15.07 2.94 -2.65
CA ASP A 544 16.22 3.79 -3.01
C ASP A 544 16.19 4.40 -4.42
N TYR A 545 16.98 5.47 -4.62
CA TYR A 545 17.37 5.95 -5.95
C TYR A 545 17.96 4.80 -6.79
N GLU A 546 18.63 3.87 -6.13
CA GLU A 546 19.09 2.60 -6.68
C GLU A 546 17.94 1.73 -7.23
N ASP A 547 16.80 1.61 -6.54
CA ASP A 547 15.64 0.85 -7.04
C ASP A 547 15.06 1.50 -8.30
N ARG A 548 14.90 2.83 -8.32
CA ARG A 548 14.47 3.55 -9.53
C ARG A 548 15.43 3.32 -10.71
N ILE A 549 16.74 3.35 -10.46
CA ILE A 549 17.77 3.08 -11.46
C ILE A 549 17.73 1.61 -11.93
N ILE A 550 17.57 0.64 -11.03
CA ILE A 550 17.39 -0.78 -11.35
C ILE A 550 16.16 -0.92 -12.24
N GLY A 551 15.02 -0.35 -11.85
CA GLY A 551 13.76 -0.38 -12.58
C GLY A 551 13.91 0.10 -14.03
N HIS A 552 14.39 1.34 -14.22
CA HIS A 552 14.61 1.90 -15.56
C HIS A 552 15.64 1.10 -16.39
N ARG A 553 16.74 0.64 -15.78
CA ARG A 553 17.79 -0.14 -16.47
C ARG A 553 17.27 -1.49 -16.94
N ARG A 554 16.55 -2.21 -16.06
CA ARG A 554 15.99 -3.53 -16.31
C ARG A 554 14.82 -3.45 -17.31
N ALA A 555 13.97 -2.42 -17.22
CA ALA A 555 12.93 -2.13 -18.22
C ALA A 555 13.50 -1.90 -19.62
N ALA A 556 14.58 -1.12 -19.75
CA ALA A 556 15.25 -0.90 -21.02
C ALA A 556 15.85 -2.20 -21.62
N SER A 557 16.36 -3.11 -20.77
CA SER A 557 16.83 -4.42 -21.20
C SER A 557 15.67 -5.34 -21.61
N ALA A 558 14.56 -5.36 -20.86
CA ALA A 558 13.35 -6.11 -21.20
C ALA A 558 12.74 -5.66 -22.55
N ILE A 559 12.61 -4.35 -22.78
CA ILE A 559 12.16 -3.80 -24.08
C ILE A 559 13.15 -4.13 -25.20
N SER A 560 14.46 -4.13 -24.92
CA SER A 560 15.48 -4.56 -25.90
C SER A 560 15.36 -6.04 -26.26
N THR A 561 15.05 -6.91 -25.29
CA THR A 561 14.77 -8.33 -25.51
C THR A 561 13.49 -8.50 -26.35
N LEU A 562 12.37 -7.89 -25.95
CA LEU A 562 11.09 -7.95 -26.66
C LEU A 562 11.20 -7.46 -28.13
N ARG A 563 12.01 -6.42 -28.38
CA ARG A 563 12.32 -5.92 -29.73
C ARG A 563 13.28 -6.80 -30.54
N SER A 564 13.96 -7.78 -29.92
CA SER A 564 14.84 -8.73 -30.62
C SER A 564 14.09 -9.99 -31.09
N VAL A 565 12.92 -10.27 -30.49
CA VAL A 565 11.99 -11.31 -30.94
C VAL A 565 11.44 -10.95 -32.31
N LYS A 566 11.43 -11.91 -33.24
CA LYS A 566 10.96 -11.73 -34.63
C LYS A 566 9.75 -12.59 -34.98
N ALA A 567 9.59 -13.70 -34.28
CA ALA A 567 8.51 -14.65 -34.39
C ALA A 567 8.33 -15.28 -33.00
N VAL A 568 7.16 -15.88 -32.77
CA VAL A 568 6.77 -16.53 -31.53
C VAL A 568 6.13 -17.85 -31.93
N ASP A 569 6.43 -18.94 -31.23
CA ASP A 569 5.69 -20.20 -31.34
C ASP A 569 4.81 -20.45 -30.09
N LEU A 570 4.10 -21.58 -30.06
CA LEU A 570 3.18 -21.89 -28.97
C LEU A 570 3.90 -22.18 -27.63
N GLY A 571 5.19 -22.56 -27.66
CA GLY A 571 6.02 -22.75 -26.47
C GLY A 571 6.63 -21.44 -25.94
N ASP A 572 7.01 -20.52 -26.84
CA ASP A 572 7.46 -19.17 -26.47
C ASP A 572 6.31 -18.29 -25.95
N LEU A 573 5.07 -18.52 -26.40
CA LEU A 573 3.91 -17.65 -26.14
C LEU A 573 3.71 -17.24 -24.67
N PRO A 574 3.76 -18.14 -23.65
CA PRO A 574 3.61 -17.75 -22.25
C PRO A 574 4.71 -16.78 -21.78
N THR A 575 5.94 -16.99 -22.25
CA THR A 575 7.12 -16.17 -21.93
C THR A 575 6.98 -14.76 -22.52
N ILE A 576 6.56 -14.67 -23.78
CA ILE A 576 6.35 -13.39 -24.48
C ILE A 576 5.22 -12.61 -23.81
N LEU A 577 4.10 -13.26 -23.51
CA LEU A 577 2.97 -12.64 -22.83
C LEU A 577 3.36 -12.08 -21.44
N MET A 578 4.12 -12.85 -20.66
CA MET A 578 4.63 -12.43 -19.35
C MET A 578 5.58 -11.22 -19.45
N LEU A 579 6.50 -11.25 -20.41
CA LEU A 579 7.44 -10.16 -20.72
C LEU A 579 6.69 -8.89 -21.13
N SER A 580 5.68 -9.02 -21.99
CA SER A 580 4.87 -7.91 -22.50
C SER A 580 3.96 -7.29 -21.43
N VAL A 581 3.25 -8.10 -20.63
CA VAL A 581 2.41 -7.62 -19.52
C VAL A 581 3.25 -6.89 -18.47
N SER A 582 4.44 -7.41 -18.14
CA SER A 582 5.38 -6.74 -17.25
C SER A 582 5.89 -5.41 -17.84
N ALA A 583 6.21 -5.38 -19.14
CA ALA A 583 6.68 -4.17 -19.82
C ALA A 583 5.60 -3.06 -19.92
N ILE A 584 4.34 -3.40 -20.23
CA ILE A 584 3.25 -2.42 -20.24
C ILE A 584 2.93 -1.93 -18.82
N THR A 585 3.01 -2.80 -17.81
CA THR A 585 2.85 -2.41 -16.40
C THR A 585 3.88 -1.36 -16.02
N PHE A 586 5.16 -1.58 -16.36
CA PHE A 586 6.20 -0.58 -16.09
C PHE A 586 5.94 0.76 -16.82
N ALA A 587 5.55 0.71 -18.10
CA ALA A 587 5.31 1.90 -18.91
C ALA A 587 4.10 2.73 -18.43
N LEU A 588 2.99 2.08 -18.05
CA LEU A 588 1.80 2.78 -17.54
C LEU A 588 2.08 3.59 -16.28
N HIS A 589 2.92 3.10 -15.37
CA HIS A 589 3.22 3.83 -14.13
C HIS A 589 4.23 4.96 -14.35
N ILE A 590 5.24 4.76 -15.19
CA ILE A 590 6.33 5.72 -15.43
C ILE A 590 5.94 6.85 -16.40
N SER A 591 5.40 6.51 -17.57
CA SER A 591 5.11 7.50 -18.65
C SER A 591 3.62 7.64 -18.96
N GLY A 592 2.80 6.63 -18.68
CA GLY A 592 1.42 6.59 -19.16
C GLY A 592 1.31 6.40 -20.68
N GLN A 593 2.30 5.71 -21.28
CA GLN A 593 2.37 5.42 -22.71
C GLN A 593 2.79 3.95 -22.92
N ALA A 594 1.80 3.06 -23.08
CA ALA A 594 2.01 1.62 -23.31
C ALA A 594 1.72 1.15 -24.75
N LEU A 595 1.02 1.96 -25.56
CA LEU A 595 0.47 1.59 -26.88
C LEU A 595 1.46 0.87 -27.80
N GLU A 596 2.65 1.42 -27.98
CA GLU A 596 3.66 0.84 -28.89
C GLU A 596 4.22 -0.50 -28.39
N ILE A 597 4.23 -0.72 -27.07
CA ILE A 597 4.58 -2.01 -26.46
C ILE A 597 3.42 -3.00 -26.67
N CYS A 598 2.17 -2.59 -26.48
CA CYS A 598 1.00 -3.42 -26.78
C CYS A 598 0.99 -3.83 -28.26
N ARG A 599 1.15 -2.87 -29.18
CA ARG A 599 1.20 -3.09 -30.64
C ARG A 599 2.27 -4.09 -31.05
N HIS A 600 3.52 -3.87 -30.63
CA HIS A 600 4.62 -4.78 -30.95
C HIS A 600 4.36 -6.19 -30.40
N SER A 601 3.85 -6.29 -29.17
CA SER A 601 3.52 -7.57 -28.53
C SER A 601 2.38 -8.31 -29.23
N LEU A 602 1.29 -7.60 -29.55
CA LEU A 602 0.12 -8.17 -30.20
C LEU A 602 0.44 -8.61 -31.62
N ASN A 603 1.23 -7.84 -32.38
CA ASN A 603 1.69 -8.25 -33.72
C ASN A 603 2.57 -9.50 -33.67
N LEU A 604 3.43 -9.65 -32.65
CA LEU A 604 4.27 -10.84 -32.47
C LEU A 604 3.44 -12.10 -32.18
N ILE A 605 2.42 -12.03 -31.32
CA ILE A 605 1.62 -13.20 -30.93
C ILE A 605 0.45 -13.50 -31.87
N LYS A 606 0.00 -12.53 -32.67
CA LYS A 606 -1.19 -12.63 -33.53
C LYS A 606 -1.24 -13.89 -34.40
N PRO A 607 -0.16 -14.30 -35.10
CA PRO A 607 -0.18 -15.54 -35.89
C PRO A 607 -0.44 -16.80 -35.05
N VAL A 608 0.06 -16.84 -33.81
CA VAL A 608 -0.17 -17.96 -32.87
C VAL A 608 -1.59 -17.91 -32.31
N TYR A 609 -2.07 -16.72 -31.91
CA TYR A 609 -3.42 -16.53 -31.41
C TYR A 609 -4.50 -16.91 -32.43
N GLU A 610 -4.35 -16.48 -33.68
CA GLU A 610 -5.35 -16.72 -34.73
C GLU A 610 -5.44 -18.21 -35.10
N SER A 611 -4.28 -18.90 -35.16
CA SER A 611 -4.17 -20.32 -35.54
C SER A 611 -4.41 -21.32 -34.41
N SER A 612 -4.28 -20.93 -33.14
CA SER A 612 -4.51 -21.81 -31.99
C SER A 612 -5.99 -21.99 -31.68
N THR A 613 -6.45 -23.24 -31.54
CA THR A 613 -7.83 -23.55 -31.12
C THR A 613 -8.04 -23.36 -29.62
N GLU A 614 -7.02 -23.67 -28.82
CA GLU A 614 -7.07 -23.61 -27.35
C GLU A 614 -5.83 -22.85 -26.83
N LEU A 615 -6.04 -22.02 -25.81
CA LEU A 615 -5.00 -21.29 -25.08
C LEU A 615 -5.14 -21.59 -23.59
N THR A 616 -4.03 -21.61 -22.85
CA THR A 616 -4.12 -21.79 -21.39
C THR A 616 -4.82 -20.58 -20.74
N PRO A 617 -5.53 -20.75 -19.60
CA PRO A 617 -6.18 -19.64 -18.90
C PRO A 617 -5.23 -18.52 -18.44
N ASP A 618 -3.93 -18.80 -18.33
CA ASP A 618 -2.90 -17.77 -18.10
C ASP A 618 -2.57 -17.01 -19.39
N CYS A 619 -2.34 -17.70 -20.52
CA CYS A 619 -2.11 -17.04 -21.80
C CYS A 619 -3.31 -16.19 -22.22
N LEU A 620 -4.53 -16.71 -22.09
CA LEU A 620 -5.75 -16.00 -22.47
C LEU A 620 -5.96 -14.73 -21.65
N ALA A 621 -5.70 -14.78 -20.34
CA ALA A 621 -5.76 -13.60 -19.46
C ALA A 621 -4.72 -12.52 -19.83
N PHE A 622 -3.49 -12.92 -20.18
CA PHE A 622 -2.47 -11.97 -20.63
C PHE A 622 -2.78 -11.37 -22.02
N VAL A 623 -3.39 -12.15 -22.93
CA VAL A 623 -3.94 -11.62 -24.20
C VAL A 623 -5.04 -10.59 -23.91
N ILE A 624 -5.99 -10.91 -23.03
CA ILE A 624 -7.07 -9.98 -22.63
C ILE A 624 -6.48 -8.68 -22.09
N CYS A 625 -5.50 -8.74 -21.18
CA CYS A 625 -4.82 -7.57 -20.64
C CYS A 625 -4.16 -6.69 -21.71
N LEU A 626 -3.44 -7.29 -22.67
CA LEU A 626 -2.78 -6.56 -23.76
C LEU A 626 -3.79 -5.94 -24.73
N VAL A 627 -4.84 -6.68 -25.12
CA VAL A 627 -5.89 -6.19 -26.02
C VAL A 627 -6.71 -5.08 -25.37
N GLN A 628 -7.04 -5.21 -24.08
CA GLN A 628 -7.70 -4.15 -23.30
C GLN A 628 -6.84 -2.87 -23.30
N ALA A 629 -5.57 -2.97 -22.91
CA ALA A 629 -4.67 -1.83 -22.79
C ALA A 629 -4.36 -1.15 -24.14
N GLU A 630 -4.33 -1.90 -25.24
CA GLU A 630 -4.28 -1.32 -26.59
C GLU A 630 -5.61 -0.62 -26.93
N THR A 631 -6.73 -1.32 -26.77
CA THR A 631 -8.06 -0.84 -27.18
C THR A 631 -8.45 0.45 -26.46
N GLU A 632 -8.20 0.57 -25.16
CA GLU A 632 -8.52 1.78 -24.39
C GLU A 632 -7.78 3.03 -24.89
N GLU A 633 -6.49 2.95 -25.23
CA GLU A 633 -5.75 4.08 -25.80
C GLU A 633 -6.09 4.27 -27.30
N CYS A 634 -6.37 3.19 -28.05
CA CYS A 634 -6.82 3.24 -29.45
C CYS A 634 -8.18 3.96 -29.61
N ILE A 635 -9.14 3.78 -28.67
CA ILE A 635 -10.39 4.55 -28.64
C ILE A 635 -10.06 6.04 -28.56
N LEU A 636 -9.25 6.45 -27.58
CA LEU A 636 -8.88 7.85 -27.33
C LEU A 636 -8.06 8.47 -28.47
N ARG A 637 -7.37 7.66 -29.27
CA ARG A 637 -6.61 8.07 -30.47
C ARG A 637 -7.36 7.87 -31.78
N GLY A 638 -8.56 7.26 -31.76
CA GLY A 638 -9.36 6.89 -32.93
C GLY A 638 -8.57 6.06 -33.94
N GLU A 639 -7.71 5.17 -33.43
CA GLU A 639 -6.85 4.26 -34.17
C GLU A 639 -7.40 2.83 -34.03
N VAL A 640 -7.15 1.95 -35.00
CA VAL A 640 -7.62 0.55 -34.92
C VAL A 640 -6.65 -0.28 -34.06
N PRO A 641 -7.13 -1.13 -33.14
CA PRO A 641 -6.26 -2.09 -32.43
C PRO A 641 -5.63 -3.11 -33.39
N THR A 642 -4.51 -3.70 -32.98
CA THR A 642 -3.75 -4.71 -33.72
C THR A 642 -4.54 -6.02 -33.88
N LEU A 643 -5.30 -6.40 -32.85
CA LEU A 643 -5.92 -7.72 -32.73
C LEU A 643 -7.38 -7.59 -32.30
N ARG A 644 -8.31 -8.10 -33.14
CA ARG A 644 -9.72 -8.23 -32.77
C ARG A 644 -9.88 -9.48 -31.92
N PHE A 645 -10.32 -9.31 -30.69
CA PHE A 645 -10.53 -10.43 -29.76
C PHE A 645 -11.59 -11.40 -30.28
N THR A 646 -11.42 -12.70 -30.02
CA THR A 646 -12.43 -13.73 -30.28
C THR A 646 -12.67 -14.54 -29.00
N ALA A 647 -13.94 -14.64 -28.59
CA ALA A 647 -14.34 -15.27 -27.34
C ALA A 647 -14.42 -16.81 -27.46
N ARG A 648 -13.31 -17.46 -27.83
CA ARG A 648 -13.22 -18.93 -27.93
C ARG A 648 -13.22 -19.54 -26.53
N GLY A 649 -14.26 -20.31 -26.19
CA GLY A 649 -14.32 -21.11 -24.95
C GLY A 649 -14.42 -20.31 -23.65
N LEU A 650 -15.09 -19.14 -23.67
CA LEU A 650 -15.18 -18.23 -22.51
C LEU A 650 -16.51 -18.29 -21.74
N ASP A 651 -17.48 -19.09 -22.18
CA ASP A 651 -18.87 -19.03 -21.69
C ASP A 651 -19.03 -19.34 -20.18
N ASP A 652 -18.05 -20.03 -19.58
CA ASP A 652 -17.98 -20.38 -18.16
C ASP A 652 -16.73 -19.78 -17.46
N VAL A 653 -16.06 -18.79 -18.07
CA VAL A 653 -14.74 -18.28 -17.63
C VAL A 653 -14.84 -16.83 -17.13
N VAL A 654 -14.45 -16.64 -15.86
CA VAL A 654 -14.22 -15.31 -15.27
C VAL A 654 -12.72 -14.98 -15.37
N ASP A 655 -12.36 -13.97 -16.15
CA ASP A 655 -10.98 -13.50 -16.28
C ASP A 655 -10.50 -12.68 -15.06
N ARG A 656 -9.19 -12.66 -14.83
CA ARG A 656 -8.56 -11.95 -13.70
C ARG A 656 -8.49 -10.44 -13.86
N TYR A 657 -8.52 -9.91 -15.09
CA TYR A 657 -8.43 -8.47 -15.38
C TYR A 657 -9.79 -7.86 -15.76
N LEU A 658 -10.55 -8.53 -16.63
CA LEU A 658 -11.86 -8.08 -17.14
C LEU A 658 -13.06 -8.88 -16.60
N GLY A 659 -12.88 -9.85 -15.72
CA GLY A 659 -14.01 -10.63 -15.18
C GLY A 659 -14.83 -11.28 -16.29
N ILE A 660 -16.11 -10.91 -16.40
CA ILE A 660 -17.02 -11.36 -17.47
C ILE A 660 -17.21 -10.30 -18.59
N ALA A 661 -16.42 -9.23 -18.60
CA ALA A 661 -16.54 -8.12 -19.56
C ALA A 661 -15.80 -8.35 -20.90
N SER A 662 -15.01 -9.43 -21.02
CA SER A 662 -14.26 -9.75 -22.24
C SER A 662 -15.10 -9.89 -23.54
N PRO A 663 -16.41 -10.26 -23.52
CA PRO A 663 -17.27 -10.21 -24.71
C PRO A 663 -17.52 -8.79 -25.26
N MET A 664 -17.14 -7.73 -24.53
CA MET A 664 -17.24 -6.34 -25.00
C MET A 664 -16.04 -5.90 -25.86
N LEU A 665 -14.90 -6.60 -25.78
CA LEU A 665 -13.69 -6.27 -26.55
C LEU A 665 -13.88 -6.27 -28.09
N PRO A 666 -14.63 -7.22 -28.70
CA PRO A 666 -14.90 -7.19 -30.14
C PRO A 666 -15.70 -5.95 -30.56
N TYR A 667 -16.70 -5.55 -29.78
CA TYR A 667 -17.51 -4.37 -30.10
C TYR A 667 -16.74 -3.06 -29.90
N LEU A 668 -15.84 -2.99 -28.91
CA LEU A 668 -14.90 -1.85 -28.79
C LEU A 668 -13.91 -1.79 -29.97
N TYR A 669 -13.44 -2.94 -30.47
CA TYR A 669 -12.64 -3.00 -31.70
C TYR A 669 -13.42 -2.44 -32.89
N ASP A 670 -14.67 -2.88 -33.09
CA ASP A 670 -15.51 -2.45 -34.21
C ASP A 670 -15.84 -0.95 -34.13
N VAL A 671 -16.08 -0.42 -32.92
CA VAL A 671 -16.21 1.01 -32.63
C VAL A 671 -14.94 1.78 -32.95
N CYS A 672 -13.74 1.26 -32.65
CA CYS A 672 -12.47 1.85 -33.09
C CYS A 672 -12.32 1.85 -34.61
N THR A 673 -12.73 0.77 -35.29
CA THR A 673 -12.73 0.70 -36.75
C THR A 673 -13.63 1.78 -37.36
N ILE A 674 -14.88 1.92 -36.90
CA ILE A 674 -15.80 2.98 -37.32
C ILE A 674 -15.21 4.37 -37.05
N THR A 675 -14.66 4.60 -35.85
CA THR A 675 -14.01 5.87 -35.48
C THR A 675 -12.85 6.21 -36.42
N SER A 676 -12.05 5.21 -36.81
CA SER A 676 -10.91 5.41 -37.70
C SER A 676 -11.34 5.64 -39.15
N THR A 677 -12.37 4.93 -39.65
CA THR A 677 -12.94 5.15 -40.99
C THR A 677 -13.51 6.56 -41.13
N LEU A 678 -14.30 7.03 -40.16
CA LEU A 678 -14.88 8.38 -40.13
C LEU A 678 -13.83 9.51 -40.14
N ARG A 679 -12.61 9.24 -39.66
CA ARG A 679 -11.51 10.22 -39.58
C ARG A 679 -10.59 10.23 -40.80
N ASN A 680 -10.35 9.06 -41.40
CA ASN A 680 -9.27 8.87 -42.35
C ASN A 680 -9.75 8.66 -43.80
N ASP A 681 -10.96 8.16 -44.01
CA ASP A 681 -11.54 8.01 -45.35
C ASP A 681 -12.29 9.28 -45.76
N LYS A 682 -12.22 9.60 -47.06
CA LYS A 682 -12.89 10.75 -47.68
C LYS A 682 -14.21 10.38 -48.37
N HIS A 683 -14.47 9.08 -48.59
CA HIS A 683 -15.61 8.55 -49.33
C HIS A 683 -16.38 7.52 -48.49
N VAL A 684 -16.61 7.87 -47.22
CA VAL A 684 -17.31 7.04 -46.23
C VAL A 684 -18.74 6.73 -46.68
N ASP A 685 -19.09 5.44 -46.77
CA ASP A 685 -20.49 5.02 -46.83
C ASP A 685 -21.14 5.17 -45.44
N ILE A 686 -21.86 6.28 -45.27
CA ILE A 686 -22.59 6.60 -44.04
C ILE A 686 -23.70 5.56 -43.78
N SER A 687 -24.31 4.96 -44.81
CA SER A 687 -25.34 3.93 -44.66
C SER A 687 -24.74 2.65 -44.06
N ALA A 688 -23.60 2.21 -44.56
CA ALA A 688 -22.87 1.07 -44.01
C ALA A 688 -22.42 1.32 -42.56
N ILE A 689 -21.98 2.54 -42.21
CA ILE A 689 -21.62 2.87 -40.83
C ILE A 689 -22.85 2.92 -39.91
N MET A 690 -23.99 3.46 -40.34
CA MET A 690 -25.22 3.41 -39.54
C MET A 690 -25.64 1.96 -39.29
N GLN A 691 -25.66 1.10 -40.32
CA GLN A 691 -25.99 -0.32 -40.18
C GLN A 691 -25.02 -1.05 -39.22
N ALA A 692 -23.73 -0.71 -39.25
CA ALA A 692 -22.75 -1.27 -38.32
C ALA A 692 -22.98 -0.80 -36.86
N LEU A 693 -23.31 0.48 -36.65
CA LEU A 693 -23.68 0.99 -35.33
C LEU A 693 -24.98 0.37 -34.81
N ASP A 694 -25.99 0.21 -35.67
CA ASP A 694 -27.26 -0.43 -35.33
C ASP A 694 -27.05 -1.89 -34.91
N ALA A 695 -26.19 -2.63 -35.61
CA ALA A 695 -25.82 -4.01 -35.26
C ALA A 695 -25.04 -4.10 -33.93
N ILE A 696 -24.13 -3.16 -33.65
CA ILE A 696 -23.39 -3.08 -32.39
C ILE A 696 -24.35 -2.75 -31.23
N GLU A 697 -25.21 -1.74 -31.38
CA GLU A 697 -26.19 -1.40 -30.34
C GLU A 697 -27.14 -2.56 -30.07
N ALA A 698 -27.74 -3.18 -31.11
CA ALA A 698 -28.66 -4.30 -30.91
C ALA A 698 -28.02 -5.49 -30.20
N ALA A 699 -26.78 -5.85 -30.55
CA ALA A 699 -26.07 -6.96 -29.91
C ALA A 699 -25.67 -6.67 -28.44
N VAL A 700 -25.28 -5.42 -28.14
CA VAL A 700 -24.84 -5.01 -26.79
C VAL A 700 -26.03 -4.67 -25.88
N GLU A 701 -27.14 -4.17 -26.42
CA GLU A 701 -28.40 -4.00 -25.69
C GLU A 701 -29.04 -5.37 -25.38
N ALA A 702 -28.93 -6.37 -26.28
CA ALA A 702 -29.39 -7.74 -26.02
C ALA A 702 -28.48 -8.54 -25.05
N TRP A 703 -27.21 -8.17 -24.90
CA TRP A 703 -26.29 -8.84 -23.97
C TRP A 703 -26.53 -8.39 -22.52
N GLU A 704 -26.59 -9.34 -21.59
CA GLU A 704 -26.68 -9.10 -20.15
C GLU A 704 -25.46 -9.67 -19.41
N PRO A 705 -24.85 -8.92 -18.47
CA PRO A 705 -23.78 -9.44 -17.62
C PRO A 705 -24.34 -10.40 -16.57
N ARG A 706 -24.03 -11.69 -16.69
CA ARG A 706 -24.45 -12.76 -15.78
C ARG A 706 -23.22 -13.54 -15.29
N MET A 707 -23.19 -13.90 -14.01
CA MET A 707 -22.14 -14.78 -13.47
C MET A 707 -22.38 -16.23 -13.92
N PRO A 708 -21.34 -16.98 -14.34
CA PRO A 708 -21.48 -18.39 -14.66
C PRO A 708 -21.86 -19.26 -13.44
N GLU A 709 -22.43 -20.44 -13.69
CA GLU A 709 -22.96 -21.30 -12.63
C GLU A 709 -21.84 -21.89 -11.75
N GLY A 710 -22.08 -22.00 -10.45
CA GLY A 710 -21.08 -22.47 -9.49
C GLY A 710 -19.84 -21.56 -9.31
N HIS A 711 -19.75 -20.42 -10.01
CA HIS A 711 -18.71 -19.41 -9.80
C HIS A 711 -19.09 -18.39 -8.71
N ILE A 712 -20.39 -18.15 -8.48
CA ILE A 712 -20.88 -17.20 -7.44
C ILE A 712 -20.33 -17.56 -6.05
N THR A 713 -20.17 -18.85 -5.73
CA THR A 713 -19.62 -19.32 -4.44
C THR A 713 -18.09 -19.39 -4.38
N ARG A 714 -17.37 -18.96 -5.43
CA ARG A 714 -15.89 -18.95 -5.49
C ARG A 714 -15.28 -17.57 -5.22
N PHE A 715 -16.11 -16.54 -5.13
CA PHE A 715 -15.73 -15.14 -4.94
C PHE A 715 -16.47 -14.55 -3.74
N LEU A 716 -15.92 -13.48 -3.15
CA LEU A 716 -16.61 -12.73 -2.10
C LEU A 716 -17.77 -11.90 -2.70
N GLN A 717 -18.72 -11.46 -1.89
CA GLN A 717 -19.91 -10.75 -2.40
C GLN A 717 -19.55 -9.40 -3.04
N GLU A 718 -18.57 -8.71 -2.46
CA GLU A 718 -17.92 -7.50 -2.97
C GLU A 718 -17.10 -7.73 -4.25
N GLU A 719 -16.57 -8.95 -4.45
CA GLU A 719 -15.87 -9.32 -5.68
C GLU A 719 -16.86 -9.62 -6.81
N VAL A 720 -17.96 -10.33 -6.52
CA VAL A 720 -19.07 -10.53 -7.47
C VAL A 720 -19.69 -9.18 -7.87
N ALA A 721 -19.87 -8.26 -6.92
CA ALA A 721 -20.31 -6.89 -7.20
C ALA A 721 -19.32 -6.16 -8.13
N SER A 722 -18.01 -6.24 -7.87
CA SER A 722 -16.97 -5.63 -8.70
C SER A 722 -16.94 -6.19 -10.14
N ILE A 723 -17.08 -7.51 -10.29
CA ILE A 723 -17.12 -8.20 -11.60
C ILE A 723 -18.36 -7.77 -12.41
N LEU A 724 -19.54 -7.75 -11.78
CA LEU A 724 -20.78 -7.31 -12.44
C LEU A 724 -20.78 -5.82 -12.78
N ALA A 725 -20.21 -4.98 -11.92
CA ALA A 725 -20.04 -3.56 -12.17
C ALA A 725 -19.11 -3.32 -13.37
N GLN A 726 -17.95 -3.97 -13.42
CA GLN A 726 -17.04 -3.90 -14.57
C GLN A 726 -17.76 -4.26 -15.87
N ALA A 727 -18.50 -5.37 -15.86
CA ALA A 727 -19.25 -5.84 -17.02
C ALA A 727 -20.33 -4.84 -17.50
N ARG A 728 -21.06 -4.20 -16.57
CA ARG A 728 -22.01 -3.11 -16.89
C ARG A 728 -21.31 -1.87 -17.44
N LEU A 729 -20.16 -1.49 -16.88
CA LEU A 729 -19.39 -0.31 -17.30
C LEU A 729 -18.86 -0.44 -18.73
N TYR A 730 -18.31 -1.60 -19.13
CA TYR A 730 -17.89 -1.82 -20.51
C TYR A 730 -19.07 -1.84 -21.49
N ARG A 731 -20.19 -2.50 -21.13
CA ARG A 731 -21.44 -2.50 -21.92
C ARG A 731 -21.96 -1.09 -22.19
N TRP A 732 -22.12 -0.28 -21.15
CA TRP A 732 -22.55 1.11 -21.28
C TRP A 732 -21.56 1.98 -22.04
N SER A 733 -20.25 1.70 -21.94
CA SER A 733 -19.23 2.44 -22.69
C SER A 733 -19.37 2.23 -24.20
N VAL A 734 -19.56 0.98 -24.66
CA VAL A 734 -19.80 0.70 -26.09
C VAL A 734 -21.03 1.49 -26.59
N LEU A 735 -22.14 1.45 -25.85
CA LEU A 735 -23.38 2.16 -26.20
C LEU A 735 -23.20 3.69 -26.20
N LEU A 736 -22.46 4.26 -25.25
CA LEU A 736 -22.21 5.70 -25.18
C LEU A 736 -21.29 6.18 -26.31
N ILE A 737 -20.26 5.40 -26.68
CA ILE A 737 -19.38 5.74 -27.80
C ILE A 737 -20.14 5.60 -29.13
N ALA A 738 -20.92 4.54 -29.33
CA ALA A 738 -21.77 4.37 -30.52
C ALA A 738 -22.78 5.52 -30.66
N HIS A 739 -23.43 5.92 -29.57
CA HIS A 739 -24.31 7.10 -29.50
C HIS A 739 -23.59 8.40 -29.90
N ARG A 740 -22.32 8.58 -29.50
CA ARG A 740 -21.51 9.78 -29.79
C ARG A 740 -20.73 9.75 -31.11
N LEU A 741 -20.74 8.61 -31.80
CA LEU A 741 -20.44 8.53 -33.22
C LEU A 741 -21.67 8.96 -34.05
N ARG A 742 -22.86 8.45 -33.74
CA ARG A 742 -24.11 8.80 -34.43
C ARG A 742 -24.56 10.26 -34.20
N HIS A 743 -24.40 10.78 -32.97
CA HIS A 743 -24.95 12.08 -32.56
C HIS A 743 -23.89 13.00 -31.95
N PRO A 744 -23.67 14.22 -32.49
CA PRO A 744 -22.70 15.15 -31.93
C PRO A 744 -23.06 15.56 -30.50
N TYR A 745 -22.03 15.91 -29.71
CA TYR A 745 -22.23 16.41 -28.35
C TYR A 745 -23.13 17.66 -28.35
N GLY A 746 -24.02 17.76 -27.36
CA GLY A 746 -25.09 18.77 -27.33
C GLY A 746 -26.38 18.37 -28.07
N SER A 747 -26.34 17.31 -28.90
CA SER A 747 -27.55 16.69 -29.49
C SER A 747 -27.87 15.34 -28.85
N ALA A 748 -29.12 14.87 -29.01
CA ALA A 748 -29.63 13.61 -28.44
C ALA A 748 -29.18 13.40 -26.98
N VAL A 749 -29.34 14.46 -26.17
CA VAL A 749 -28.71 14.61 -24.85
C VAL A 749 -29.25 13.60 -23.84
N GLU A 750 -30.49 13.15 -23.98
CA GLU A 750 -31.18 12.24 -23.06
C GLU A 750 -30.51 10.86 -22.97
N LYS A 751 -30.41 10.08 -24.07
CA LYS A 751 -29.74 8.75 -24.08
C LYS A 751 -28.30 8.86 -23.55
N GLY A 752 -27.54 9.87 -23.99
CA GLY A 752 -26.18 10.13 -23.50
C GLY A 752 -26.10 10.40 -21.99
N THR A 753 -26.97 11.29 -21.48
CA THR A 753 -27.02 11.66 -20.06
C THR A 753 -27.47 10.50 -19.17
N VAL A 754 -28.43 9.68 -19.62
CA VAL A 754 -28.88 8.47 -18.89
C VAL A 754 -27.73 7.47 -18.76
N ILE A 755 -27.00 7.18 -19.85
CA ILE A 755 -25.89 6.23 -19.83
C ILE A 755 -24.70 6.78 -19.02
N SER A 756 -24.38 8.07 -19.14
CA SER A 756 -23.35 8.73 -18.32
C SER A 756 -23.67 8.68 -16.83
N ASN A 757 -24.90 9.02 -16.43
CA ASN A 757 -25.33 8.92 -15.03
C ASN A 757 -25.24 7.47 -14.52
N ALA A 758 -25.64 6.47 -15.32
CA ALA A 758 -25.53 5.06 -14.94
C ALA A 758 -24.06 4.64 -14.69
N ILE A 759 -23.13 5.03 -15.57
CA ILE A 759 -21.69 4.76 -15.39
C ILE A 759 -21.15 5.45 -14.12
N LEU A 760 -21.45 6.73 -13.92
CA LEU A 760 -20.96 7.49 -12.76
C LEU A 760 -21.55 7.00 -11.43
N GLU A 761 -22.78 6.49 -11.46
CA GLU A 761 -23.49 5.99 -10.29
C GLU A 761 -23.09 4.55 -9.94
N GLU A 762 -22.92 3.65 -10.92
CA GLU A 762 -22.39 2.30 -10.69
C GLU A 762 -20.97 2.37 -10.11
N LEU A 763 -20.11 3.27 -10.61
CA LEU A 763 -18.79 3.52 -10.02
C LEU A 763 -18.87 4.07 -8.59
N ARG A 764 -19.85 4.95 -8.30
CA ARG A 764 -20.08 5.49 -6.95
C ARG A 764 -20.55 4.40 -5.99
N LEU A 765 -21.50 3.58 -6.41
CA LEU A 765 -22.09 2.49 -5.62
C LEU A 765 -21.08 1.37 -5.38
N THR A 766 -20.31 0.98 -6.40
CA THR A 766 -19.27 -0.05 -6.26
C THR A 766 -18.18 0.43 -5.30
N LEU A 767 -17.65 1.64 -5.50
CA LEU A 767 -16.63 2.22 -4.59
C LEU A 767 -17.11 2.32 -3.13
N GLN A 768 -18.40 2.59 -2.91
CA GLN A 768 -18.98 2.61 -1.56
C GLN A 768 -19.21 1.22 -0.95
N SER A 769 -19.58 0.22 -1.77
CA SER A 769 -19.93 -1.13 -1.28
C SER A 769 -18.74 -2.08 -1.17
N THR A 770 -17.67 -1.86 -1.95
CA THR A 770 -16.46 -2.70 -1.96
C THR A 770 -15.24 -2.01 -1.36
N GLY A 771 -15.31 -0.70 -1.11
CA GLY A 771 -14.19 0.12 -0.65
C GLY A 771 -13.07 0.30 -1.69
N ARG A 772 -13.30 -0.07 -2.95
CA ARG A 772 -12.31 -0.10 -4.02
C ARG A 772 -12.90 0.37 -5.36
N SER A 773 -12.06 0.93 -6.25
CA SER A 773 -12.49 1.18 -7.63
C SER A 773 -12.61 -0.12 -8.44
N VAL A 774 -13.20 0.00 -9.63
CA VAL A 774 -13.31 -1.08 -10.61
C VAL A 774 -12.13 -1.00 -11.58
N PRO A 775 -11.32 -2.05 -11.77
CA PRO A 775 -10.26 -2.08 -12.77
C PRO A 775 -10.77 -1.81 -14.19
N GLY A 776 -9.95 -1.18 -15.03
CA GLY A 776 -10.36 -0.81 -16.39
C GLY A 776 -11.37 0.34 -16.49
N ALA A 777 -11.88 0.87 -15.37
CA ALA A 777 -12.87 1.95 -15.37
C ALA A 777 -12.40 3.30 -15.97
N THR A 778 -11.13 3.45 -16.38
CA THR A 778 -10.58 4.72 -16.88
C THR A 778 -11.36 5.25 -18.08
N VAL A 779 -11.50 4.46 -19.15
CA VAL A 779 -12.22 4.86 -20.36
C VAL A 779 -13.74 5.01 -20.12
N PRO A 780 -14.44 4.06 -19.46
CA PRO A 780 -15.84 4.26 -19.06
C PRO A 780 -16.07 5.57 -18.31
N TYR A 781 -15.23 5.88 -17.32
CA TYR A 781 -15.32 7.11 -16.54
C TYR A 781 -15.09 8.36 -17.39
N MET A 782 -14.13 8.33 -18.32
CA MET A 782 -13.86 9.46 -19.22
C MET A 782 -15.06 9.76 -20.12
N PHE A 783 -15.66 8.77 -20.78
CA PHE A 783 -16.82 8.99 -21.65
C PHE A 783 -18.05 9.46 -20.88
N ALA A 784 -18.30 8.93 -19.68
CA ALA A 784 -19.36 9.46 -18.84
C ALA A 784 -19.09 10.91 -18.40
N CYS A 785 -17.83 11.27 -18.12
CA CYS A 785 -17.44 12.64 -17.81
C CYS A 785 -17.50 13.59 -19.03
N PHE A 786 -17.33 13.09 -20.26
CA PHE A 786 -17.49 13.88 -21.49
C PHE A 786 -18.93 14.41 -21.67
N GLU A 787 -19.95 13.71 -21.18
CA GLU A 787 -21.34 14.21 -21.19
C GLU A 787 -21.53 15.45 -20.29
N LEU A 788 -20.74 15.61 -19.22
CA LEU A 788 -20.93 16.67 -18.23
C LEU A 788 -20.88 18.08 -18.85
N VAL A 789 -21.81 18.92 -18.39
CA VAL A 789 -21.95 20.35 -18.76
C VAL A 789 -21.82 21.24 -17.51
N ASP A 790 -22.44 20.82 -16.40
CA ASP A 790 -22.40 21.50 -15.10
C ASP A 790 -20.96 21.66 -14.57
N PRO A 791 -20.46 22.89 -14.31
CA PRO A 791 -19.11 23.13 -13.83
C PRO A 791 -18.78 22.49 -12.47
N VAL A 792 -19.74 22.41 -11.55
CA VAL A 792 -19.55 21.83 -10.22
C VAL A 792 -19.43 20.31 -10.32
N LYS A 793 -20.24 19.67 -11.19
CA LYS A 793 -20.10 18.24 -11.50
C LYS A 793 -18.77 17.94 -12.19
N ARG A 794 -18.29 18.82 -13.08
CA ARG A 794 -16.96 18.71 -13.72
C ARG A 794 -15.81 18.82 -12.69
N GLU A 795 -15.87 19.78 -11.77
CA GLU A 795 -14.88 19.90 -10.70
C GLU A 795 -14.88 18.68 -9.76
N LEU A 796 -16.07 18.20 -9.38
CA LEU A 796 -16.23 16.96 -8.61
C LEU A 796 -15.68 15.74 -9.36
N ALA A 797 -15.88 15.67 -10.68
CA ALA A 797 -15.31 14.61 -11.52
C ALA A 797 -13.78 14.67 -11.56
N LEU A 798 -13.16 15.87 -11.63
CA LEU A 798 -11.71 16.00 -11.55
C LEU A 798 -11.16 15.56 -10.19
N LYS A 799 -11.87 15.82 -9.09
CA LYS A 799 -11.50 15.35 -7.74
C LYS A 799 -11.62 13.81 -7.62
N LYS A 800 -12.70 13.23 -8.14
CA LYS A 800 -12.96 11.78 -8.10
C LYS A 800 -11.94 10.91 -8.86
N ILE A 801 -11.18 11.46 -9.81
CA ILE A 801 -10.13 10.71 -10.55
C ILE A 801 -9.11 10.06 -9.61
N ASP A 802 -8.79 10.67 -8.46
CA ASP A 802 -7.83 10.09 -7.50
C ASP A 802 -8.38 8.87 -6.73
N ALA A 803 -9.70 8.63 -6.79
CA ALA A 803 -10.34 7.42 -6.27
C ALA A 803 -10.71 6.41 -7.37
N VAL A 804 -11.10 6.86 -8.57
CA VAL A 804 -11.55 5.97 -9.65
C VAL A 804 -10.40 5.34 -10.44
N VAL A 805 -9.29 6.06 -10.63
CA VAL A 805 -8.20 5.63 -11.53
C VAL A 805 -7.03 5.06 -10.71
N GLU A 806 -6.97 3.73 -10.53
CA GLU A 806 -6.06 3.06 -9.58
C GLU A 806 -4.56 3.15 -9.94
N PHE A 807 -4.20 3.44 -11.20
CA PHE A 807 -2.81 3.57 -11.69
C PHE A 807 -2.03 4.78 -11.14
N SER A 808 -0.81 5.04 -11.64
CA SER A 808 0.08 6.06 -11.06
C SER A 808 -0.43 7.52 -11.14
N LYS A 809 0.18 8.39 -10.32
CA LYS A 809 -0.04 9.84 -10.34
C LYS A 809 0.21 10.48 -11.71
N ALA A 810 1.12 9.93 -12.52
CA ALA A 810 1.37 10.41 -13.88
C ALA A 810 0.15 10.15 -14.79
N TRP A 811 -0.37 8.92 -14.76
CA TRP A 811 -1.58 8.54 -15.50
C TRP A 811 -2.79 9.38 -15.06
N ARG A 812 -3.05 9.52 -13.75
CA ARG A 812 -4.12 10.40 -13.24
C ARG A 812 -3.98 11.86 -13.70
N THR A 813 -2.75 12.35 -13.89
CA THR A 813 -2.48 13.69 -14.43
C THR A 813 -2.75 13.78 -15.95
N LYS A 814 -2.49 12.70 -16.72
CA LYS A 814 -2.89 12.58 -18.14
C LYS A 814 -4.42 12.71 -18.27
N ILE A 815 -5.17 11.91 -17.51
CA ILE A 815 -6.64 11.89 -17.56
C ILE A 815 -7.25 13.25 -17.18
N LYS A 816 -6.76 13.88 -16.10
CA LYS A 816 -7.18 15.24 -15.69
C LYS A 816 -6.98 16.29 -16.78
N LYS A 817 -5.85 16.24 -17.51
CA LYS A 817 -5.59 17.13 -18.65
C LYS A 817 -6.52 16.84 -19.84
N GLN A 818 -6.71 15.57 -20.20
CA GLN A 818 -7.57 15.17 -21.32
C GLN A 818 -9.03 15.59 -21.10
N LEU A 819 -9.58 15.40 -19.90
CA LEU A 819 -10.94 15.86 -19.56
C LEU A 819 -11.08 17.38 -19.61
N THR A 820 -10.11 18.11 -19.06
CA THR A 820 -10.13 19.59 -19.07
C THR A 820 -10.04 20.15 -20.50
N ALA A 821 -9.17 19.56 -21.34
CA ALA A 821 -9.06 19.92 -22.75
C ALA A 821 -10.34 19.60 -23.54
N PHE A 822 -10.92 18.42 -23.32
CA PHE A 822 -12.18 18.02 -23.95
C PHE A 822 -13.32 18.98 -23.63
N TRP A 823 -13.52 19.34 -22.36
CA TRP A 823 -14.57 20.29 -21.97
C TRP A 823 -14.33 21.68 -22.56
N LEU A 824 -13.08 22.16 -22.55
CA LEU A 824 -12.72 23.44 -23.17
C LEU A 824 -13.07 23.48 -24.66
N ILE A 825 -12.88 22.37 -25.39
CA ILE A 825 -13.25 22.29 -26.81
C ILE A 825 -14.78 22.21 -26.97
N LYS A 826 -15.45 21.32 -26.22
CA LYS A 826 -16.91 21.15 -26.24
C LYS A 826 -17.65 22.46 -25.95
N ASP A 827 -17.15 23.27 -25.03
CA ASP A 827 -17.78 24.55 -24.64
C ASP A 827 -17.56 25.68 -25.66
N ASN A 828 -16.63 25.52 -26.60
CA ASN A 828 -16.28 26.53 -27.61
C ASN A 828 -16.57 26.06 -29.06
N THR A 829 -17.19 24.90 -29.27
CA THR A 829 -17.42 24.33 -30.61
C THR A 829 -18.79 23.69 -30.74
N ASP A 830 -19.65 24.28 -31.56
CA ASP A 830 -20.98 23.75 -31.86
C ASP A 830 -20.93 22.45 -32.69
N ARG A 831 -21.81 21.49 -32.33
CA ARG A 831 -22.15 20.29 -33.11
C ARG A 831 -20.98 19.35 -33.46
N ILE A 832 -20.12 19.10 -32.49
CA ILE A 832 -18.90 18.30 -32.63
C ILE A 832 -19.14 16.78 -32.41
N HIS A 833 -18.62 15.90 -33.28
CA HIS A 833 -18.72 14.44 -33.13
C HIS A 833 -17.51 13.85 -32.38
N TRP A 834 -17.65 12.64 -31.83
CA TRP A 834 -16.52 11.95 -31.19
C TRP A 834 -15.31 11.76 -32.12
N SER A 835 -15.55 11.41 -33.39
CA SER A 835 -14.53 11.26 -34.44
C SER A 835 -13.57 12.45 -34.53
N ASP A 836 -14.12 13.65 -34.39
CA ASP A 836 -13.41 14.90 -34.58
C ASP A 836 -12.54 15.19 -33.35
N MET A 837 -13.13 14.98 -32.16
CA MET A 837 -12.54 15.29 -30.85
C MET A 837 -11.28 14.52 -30.54
N VAL A 838 -11.15 13.30 -31.09
CA VAL A 838 -9.93 12.49 -31.04
C VAL A 838 -8.68 13.28 -31.46
N SER A 839 -8.79 14.17 -32.44
CA SER A 839 -7.63 14.86 -33.03
C SER A 839 -6.94 15.87 -32.11
N TRP A 840 -7.58 16.28 -31.00
CA TRP A 840 -7.09 17.33 -30.10
C TRP A 840 -6.60 16.82 -28.74
N PHE A 841 -6.64 15.51 -28.47
CA PHE A 841 -6.00 14.97 -27.28
C PHE A 841 -4.46 15.00 -27.43
N PRO A 842 -3.72 15.43 -26.37
CA PRO A 842 -2.25 15.37 -26.39
C PRO A 842 -1.78 13.90 -26.43
N GLN A 843 -0.86 13.61 -27.36
CA GLN A 843 -0.32 12.27 -27.64
C GLN A 843 0.76 11.80 -26.63
#